data_AF-V4P298-F1
#
_entry.id   AF-V4P298-F1
#
_cell.length_a   1.000
_cell.length_b   1.000
_cell.length_c   1.000
_cell.angle_alpha   90.00
_cell.angle_beta   90.00
_cell.angle_gamma   90.00
#
_symmetry.space_group_name_H-M   'P 1'
#
loop_
_entity.id
_entity.type
_entity.pdbx_description
1 polymer ?
#
loop_
_entity_poly.entity_id
_entity_poly.type
_entity_poly.pdbx_seq_one_letter_code
_entity_poly.pdbx_strand_id
1 'polypeptide(L)'
;MADSDSGLRALEFVLSTQPEKIFPEALVDCKQTVEEYVLRQDWRVNANANTSYSNAGLINNAAGKIIANYWLDHVYAPDEARAHRRADLHIHDLDCLTGYCAGWSLRALLDEGFNGVPGKVASRPPRHFREALGQMANFLGILQSEWAGAQAFSSFDTYLAPYVFKDQLSFGDIKKAIRSFVYNLNVPARWGQSPFTNITLDITVPPDLRDNFPTADTLHLFKGIEDETLLSEAKRRGAAALEDMSYIHFQPEMEQIVIAYYEVMTEGDAQGQPFTFPIPTVNVMEDFDWDSPVATALFENTAKIGSSYFQNFIGSQYRLNAAGEREPNPDAYAPHAVRSMCCRLQLDLRELQKRGNGLFGSAEMTGSIGVVTLNMARLGYRFKGNRPGLLAEIEMLMDLARSSLETKRIFVQEMYDRGLYPYTRRYLPHFRNHFSTIGVNGMTEMVRNFTGDAYDVTDPRGIAFCQDILDVMRARLKIYQEETGHLYNLEATPAEGTTYRFAKEDAKHYPGILQAGFDENIYYTNSSQLPVGFTEDPYEALDLQDALQCKYTGGTVLHLYMSERISSGEACKRLVRKVIENYRLPYITITPVFSVCETHGYLAGEQSHCPTCRKETLVWTRVMGYHRPVASFNLGKKGEHRERLHFKEGATSLPLFRCEAAE
;
A
#
# COMPACT_ATOMS: atom_id res chain seq x y z
N MET A 1 -39.23 -16.87 1.82
CA MET A 1 -39.07 -18.05 0.93
C MET A 1 -39.51 -17.73 -0.50
N ALA A 2 -39.13 -16.58 -1.06
CA ALA A 2 -39.49 -16.21 -2.45
C ALA A 2 -38.41 -15.39 -3.17
N ASP A 3 -37.15 -15.46 -2.73
CA ASP A 3 -36.06 -14.62 -3.27
C ASP A 3 -34.76 -15.40 -3.54
N SER A 4 -34.77 -16.73 -3.38
CA SER A 4 -33.64 -17.61 -3.70
C SER A 4 -33.61 -18.07 -5.17
N ASP A 5 -34.66 -17.76 -5.93
CA ASP A 5 -34.91 -18.29 -7.29
C ASP A 5 -34.42 -17.33 -8.40
N SER A 6 -34.21 -16.05 -8.07
CA SER A 6 -33.68 -15.03 -8.99
C SER A 6 -32.15 -15.16 -9.18
N GLY A 7 -31.42 -15.47 -8.11
CA GLY A 7 -29.97 -15.70 -8.15
C GLY A 7 -29.57 -16.98 -8.88
N LEU A 8 -30.39 -18.05 -8.77
CA LEU A 8 -30.18 -19.30 -9.52
C LEU A 8 -30.34 -19.10 -11.03
N ARG A 9 -31.32 -18.28 -11.46
CA ARG A 9 -31.54 -17.96 -12.88
C ARG A 9 -30.43 -17.07 -13.46
N ALA A 10 -29.81 -16.21 -12.67
CA ALA A 10 -28.65 -15.43 -13.09
C ALA A 10 -27.40 -16.32 -13.28
N LEU A 11 -27.19 -17.30 -12.38
CA LEU A 11 -26.13 -18.30 -12.52
C LEU A 11 -26.37 -19.18 -13.76
N GLU A 12 -27.60 -19.65 -13.98
CA GLU A 12 -27.96 -20.38 -15.21
C GLU A 12 -27.79 -19.51 -16.45
N PHE A 13 -28.06 -18.21 -16.41
CA PHE A 13 -27.85 -17.31 -17.55
C PHE A 13 -26.37 -17.12 -17.86
N VAL A 14 -25.52 -16.87 -16.86
CA VAL A 14 -24.05 -16.75 -17.03
C VAL A 14 -23.42 -18.08 -17.45
N LEU A 15 -23.91 -19.21 -16.92
CA LEU A 15 -23.42 -20.55 -17.28
C LEU A 15 -23.98 -21.05 -18.63
N SER A 16 -25.15 -20.58 -19.08
CA SER A 16 -25.78 -21.01 -20.34
C SER A 16 -25.35 -20.19 -21.57
N THR A 17 -24.72 -19.04 -21.39
CA THR A 17 -24.18 -18.23 -22.49
C THR A 17 -22.69 -18.47 -22.78
N GLN A 18 -22.09 -19.56 -22.28
CA GLN A 18 -20.67 -19.83 -22.52
C GLN A 18 -20.41 -20.17 -24.01
N PRO A 19 -19.51 -19.46 -24.71
CA PRO A 19 -19.00 -19.91 -26.00
C PRO A 19 -18.27 -21.25 -25.84
N GLU A 20 -18.25 -22.06 -26.91
CA GLU A 20 -17.57 -23.36 -26.96
C GLU A 20 -16.19 -23.32 -26.26
N LYS A 21 -15.95 -24.27 -25.33
CA LYS A 21 -14.71 -24.40 -24.55
C LYS A 21 -13.49 -24.51 -25.50
N ILE A 22 -12.71 -23.44 -25.63
CA ILE A 22 -11.52 -23.38 -26.51
C ILE A 22 -10.27 -23.99 -25.84
N PHE A 23 -10.26 -24.14 -24.52
CA PHE A 23 -9.15 -24.73 -23.77
C PHE A 23 -9.58 -26.05 -23.11
N PRO A 24 -8.72 -27.09 -23.10
CA PRO A 24 -8.97 -28.27 -22.28
C PRO A 24 -9.08 -27.84 -20.81
N GLU A 25 -9.96 -28.48 -20.04
CA GLU A 25 -10.09 -28.25 -18.59
C GLU A 25 -8.69 -28.24 -17.97
N ALA A 26 -8.33 -27.15 -17.29
CA ALA A 26 -7.03 -27.03 -16.66
C ALA A 26 -6.96 -28.03 -15.50
N LEU A 27 -6.36 -29.20 -15.77
CA LEU A 27 -6.11 -30.21 -14.77
C LEU A 27 -4.98 -29.74 -13.85
N VAL A 28 -5.32 -29.40 -12.61
CA VAL A 28 -4.33 -29.16 -11.56
C VAL A 28 -3.86 -30.51 -11.03
N ASP A 29 -2.63 -30.92 -11.37
CA ASP A 29 -2.06 -32.17 -10.87
C ASP A 29 -1.71 -32.05 -9.38
N CYS A 30 -2.34 -32.89 -8.56
CA CYS A 30 -2.16 -32.90 -7.11
C CYS A 30 -0.72 -33.23 -6.69
N LYS A 31 -0.10 -34.21 -7.35
CA LYS A 31 1.26 -34.66 -7.01
C LYS A 31 2.26 -33.56 -7.33
N GLN A 32 2.21 -33.02 -8.54
CA GLN A 32 3.06 -31.93 -8.98
C GLN A 32 2.90 -30.70 -8.09
N THR A 33 1.65 -30.31 -7.77
CA THR A 33 1.38 -29.14 -6.91
C THR A 33 2.06 -29.24 -5.55
N VAL A 34 2.00 -30.43 -4.92
CA VAL A 34 2.61 -30.65 -3.61
C VAL A 34 4.12 -30.78 -3.72
N GLU A 35 4.64 -31.57 -4.66
CA GLU A 35 6.07 -31.82 -4.83
C GLU A 35 6.83 -30.53 -5.20
N GLU A 36 6.30 -29.70 -6.09
CA GLU A 36 6.92 -28.42 -6.48
C GLU A 36 7.14 -27.50 -5.28
N TYR A 37 6.17 -27.44 -4.37
CA TYR A 37 6.26 -26.62 -3.17
C TYR A 37 7.23 -27.24 -2.15
N VAL A 38 7.07 -28.53 -1.83
CA VAL A 38 7.91 -29.24 -0.86
C VAL A 38 9.38 -29.23 -1.26
N LEU A 39 9.66 -29.38 -2.56
CA LEU A 39 11.01 -29.35 -3.13
C LEU A 39 11.49 -27.94 -3.48
N ARG A 40 10.67 -26.90 -3.26
CA ARG A 40 10.96 -25.49 -3.58
C ARG A 40 11.41 -25.25 -5.03
N GLN A 41 10.80 -25.97 -5.96
CA GLN A 41 11.14 -25.93 -7.39
C GLN A 41 10.41 -24.80 -8.14
N ASP A 42 9.27 -24.32 -7.61
CA ASP A 42 8.53 -23.21 -8.20
C ASP A 42 8.96 -21.87 -7.58
N TRP A 43 9.38 -20.92 -8.42
CA TRP A 43 9.70 -19.55 -8.01
C TRP A 43 8.51 -18.86 -7.33
N ARG A 44 7.27 -19.27 -7.63
CA ARG A 44 6.05 -18.73 -7.02
C ARG A 44 5.98 -18.96 -5.51
N VAL A 45 6.78 -19.89 -4.96
CA VAL A 45 6.95 -20.05 -3.51
C VAL A 45 7.45 -18.75 -2.85
N ASN A 46 8.21 -17.93 -3.58
CA ASN A 46 8.70 -16.63 -3.13
C ASN A 46 8.05 -15.45 -3.89
N ALA A 47 6.92 -15.65 -4.57
CA ALA A 47 6.27 -14.57 -5.34
C ALA A 47 5.85 -13.38 -4.46
N ASN A 48 5.56 -13.64 -3.18
CA ASN A 48 5.25 -12.66 -2.16
C ASN A 48 6.21 -12.86 -0.97
N ALA A 49 7.06 -11.88 -0.69
CA ALA A 49 8.06 -11.94 0.39
C ALA A 49 7.43 -11.97 1.79
N ASN A 50 6.12 -11.72 1.93
CA ASN A 50 5.36 -11.94 3.17
C ASN A 50 5.09 -13.42 3.48
N THR A 51 5.31 -14.33 2.52
CA THR A 51 5.19 -15.77 2.73
C THR A 51 6.50 -16.43 3.14
N SER A 52 6.40 -17.51 3.91
CA SER A 52 7.52 -18.37 4.23
C SER A 52 7.20 -19.83 3.94
N TYR A 53 8.22 -20.60 3.56
CA TYR A 53 8.11 -22.04 3.40
C TYR A 53 7.63 -22.68 4.71
N SER A 54 6.38 -23.11 4.70
CA SER A 54 5.69 -23.69 5.84
C SER A 54 4.53 -24.57 5.37
N ASN A 55 3.96 -25.35 6.29
CA ASN A 55 2.74 -26.11 6.02
C ASN A 55 1.55 -25.19 5.67
N ALA A 56 1.44 -24.04 6.33
CA ALA A 56 0.41 -23.05 6.02
C ALA A 56 0.59 -22.49 4.60
N GLY A 57 1.84 -22.18 4.21
CA GLY A 57 2.15 -21.75 2.85
C GLY A 57 1.86 -22.81 1.78
N LEU A 58 2.03 -24.12 2.10
CA LEU A 58 1.65 -25.21 1.18
C LEU A 58 0.15 -25.21 0.91
N ILE A 59 -0.66 -25.12 1.96
CA ILE A 59 -2.13 -25.09 1.86
C ILE A 59 -2.56 -23.89 1.00
N ASN A 60 -1.99 -22.71 1.25
CA ASN A 60 -2.30 -21.51 0.47
C ASN A 60 -1.86 -21.63 -0.99
N ASN A 61 -0.67 -22.17 -1.26
CA ASN A 61 -0.20 -22.36 -2.64
C ASN A 61 -1.12 -23.29 -3.42
N ALA A 62 -1.53 -24.40 -2.81
CA ALA A 62 -2.44 -25.36 -3.43
C ALA A 62 -3.83 -24.76 -3.67
N ALA A 63 -4.42 -24.12 -2.65
CA ALA A 63 -5.72 -23.46 -2.78
C ALA A 63 -5.68 -22.33 -3.84
N GLY A 64 -4.63 -21.51 -3.82
CA GLY A 64 -4.43 -20.42 -4.75
C GLY A 64 -4.32 -20.87 -6.21
N LYS A 65 -3.60 -21.97 -6.48
CA LYS A 65 -3.53 -22.56 -7.83
C LYS A 65 -4.92 -22.99 -8.34
N ILE A 66 -5.74 -23.60 -7.48
CA ILE A 66 -7.10 -24.04 -7.84
C ILE A 66 -7.99 -22.82 -8.11
N ILE A 67 -8.02 -21.86 -7.19
CA ILE A 67 -8.86 -20.67 -7.30
C ILE A 67 -8.47 -19.82 -8.51
N ALA A 68 -7.18 -19.70 -8.82
CA ALA A 68 -6.73 -18.94 -9.98
C ALA A 68 -7.19 -19.55 -11.31
N ASN A 69 -7.19 -20.88 -11.43
CA ASN A 69 -7.75 -21.52 -12.63
C ASN A 69 -9.27 -21.38 -12.68
N TYR A 70 -9.96 -21.45 -11.54
CA TYR A 70 -11.41 -21.19 -11.52
C TYR A 70 -11.76 -19.79 -12.02
N TRP A 71 -11.03 -18.75 -11.57
CA TRP A 71 -11.16 -17.40 -12.12
C TRP A 71 -10.98 -17.37 -13.64
N LEU A 72 -9.88 -17.93 -14.14
CA LEU A 72 -9.50 -17.83 -15.55
C LEU A 72 -10.35 -18.70 -16.48
N ASP A 73 -10.89 -19.82 -16.00
CA ASP A 73 -11.57 -20.80 -16.85
C ASP A 73 -13.10 -20.70 -16.75
N HIS A 74 -13.62 -20.13 -15.66
CA HIS A 74 -15.07 -20.08 -15.40
C HIS A 74 -15.62 -18.68 -15.17
N VAL A 75 -14.83 -17.75 -14.63
CA VAL A 75 -15.35 -16.41 -14.28
C VAL A 75 -15.02 -15.38 -15.34
N TYR A 76 -13.76 -15.31 -15.78
CA TYR A 76 -13.33 -14.35 -16.79
C TYR A 76 -13.65 -14.79 -18.21
N ALA A 77 -13.83 -13.81 -19.09
CA ALA A 77 -14.02 -14.08 -20.50
C ALA A 77 -12.75 -14.70 -21.11
N PRO A 78 -12.87 -15.54 -22.16
CA PRO A 78 -11.72 -16.23 -22.74
C PRO A 78 -10.56 -15.32 -23.14
N ASP A 79 -10.83 -14.11 -23.61
CA ASP A 79 -9.78 -13.18 -24.04
C ASP A 79 -9.08 -12.48 -22.88
N GLU A 80 -9.79 -12.19 -21.78
CA GLU A 80 -9.20 -11.69 -20.53
C GLU A 80 -8.26 -12.74 -19.94
N ALA A 81 -8.74 -14.00 -19.87
CA ALA A 81 -7.96 -15.12 -19.37
C ALA A 81 -6.73 -15.41 -20.25
N ARG A 82 -6.90 -15.33 -21.58
CA ARG A 82 -5.80 -15.50 -22.54
C ARG A 82 -4.75 -14.40 -22.39
N ALA A 83 -5.16 -13.14 -22.26
CA ALA A 83 -4.26 -12.01 -22.07
C ALA A 83 -3.47 -12.13 -20.76
N HIS A 84 -4.11 -12.58 -19.67
CA HIS A 84 -3.41 -12.94 -18.44
C HIS A 84 -2.41 -14.08 -18.68
N ARG A 85 -2.87 -15.23 -19.20
CA ARG A 85 -2.03 -16.44 -19.38
C ARG A 85 -0.83 -16.20 -20.28
N ARG A 86 -0.97 -15.35 -21.31
CA ARG A 86 0.11 -14.94 -22.22
C ARG A 86 1.01 -13.86 -21.64
N ALA A 87 0.67 -13.27 -20.51
CA ALA A 87 1.38 -12.15 -19.90
C ALA A 87 1.36 -10.85 -20.73
N ASP A 88 0.30 -10.62 -21.51
CA ASP A 88 0.01 -9.32 -22.13
C ASP A 88 -0.43 -8.30 -21.07
N LEU A 89 -1.19 -8.80 -20.08
CA LEU A 89 -1.53 -8.11 -18.85
C LEU A 89 -1.41 -9.08 -17.66
N HIS A 90 -1.55 -8.55 -16.45
CA HIS A 90 -1.59 -9.32 -15.22
C HIS A 90 -2.77 -8.89 -14.36
N ILE A 91 -3.71 -9.82 -14.18
CA ILE A 91 -4.80 -9.71 -13.21
C ILE A 91 -4.23 -10.17 -11.86
N HIS A 92 -4.22 -9.28 -10.87
CA HIS A 92 -3.65 -9.55 -9.55
C HIS A 92 -4.61 -10.36 -8.67
N ASP A 93 -4.02 -11.05 -7.69
CA ASP A 93 -4.71 -11.73 -6.59
C ASP A 93 -5.78 -12.74 -7.03
N LEU A 94 -5.42 -13.58 -8.00
CA LEU A 94 -6.26 -14.68 -8.47
C LEU A 94 -6.27 -15.88 -7.52
N ASP A 95 -5.47 -15.86 -6.45
CA ASP A 95 -5.38 -16.93 -5.46
C ASP A 95 -6.55 -16.96 -4.46
N CYS A 96 -7.42 -15.95 -4.49
CA CYS A 96 -8.59 -15.84 -3.62
C CYS A 96 -9.83 -15.36 -4.40
N LEU A 97 -11.01 -15.81 -3.98
CA LEU A 97 -12.29 -15.39 -4.55
C LEU A 97 -12.80 -14.14 -3.83
N THR A 98 -12.10 -13.01 -3.94
CA THR A 98 -12.49 -11.76 -3.25
C THR A 98 -11.92 -10.50 -3.92
N GLY A 99 -12.27 -9.33 -3.40
CA GLY A 99 -11.71 -8.02 -3.78
C GLY A 99 -10.25 -7.85 -3.34
N TYR A 100 -9.63 -6.76 -3.80
CA TYR A 100 -8.20 -6.51 -3.55
C TYR A 100 -7.94 -5.98 -2.14
N CYS A 101 -8.21 -4.70 -1.88
CA CYS A 101 -7.89 -4.06 -0.61
C CYS A 101 -9.05 -3.24 -0.06
N ALA A 102 -9.04 -3.03 1.26
CA ALA A 102 -10.08 -2.28 1.94
C ALA A 102 -9.53 -1.46 3.12
N GLY A 103 -10.01 -0.23 3.20
CA GLY A 103 -9.93 0.62 4.37
C GLY A 103 -11.22 0.53 5.20
N TRP A 104 -11.06 0.66 6.51
CA TRP A 104 -12.13 0.46 7.48
C TRP A 104 -12.34 1.67 8.38
N SER A 105 -13.58 1.91 8.76
CA SER A 105 -13.91 2.94 9.75
C SER A 105 -13.52 2.46 11.15
N LEU A 106 -12.40 2.98 11.67
CA LEU A 106 -12.01 2.75 13.05
C LEU A 106 -13.07 3.29 14.01
N ARG A 107 -13.69 4.43 13.68
CA ARG A 107 -14.83 4.98 14.43
C ARG A 107 -15.97 3.96 14.56
N ALA A 108 -16.39 3.32 13.47
CA ALA A 108 -17.47 2.32 13.53
C ALA A 108 -17.08 1.13 14.42
N LEU A 109 -15.84 0.65 14.34
CA LEU A 109 -15.36 -0.43 15.21
C LEU A 109 -15.36 -0.01 16.69
N LEU A 110 -14.92 1.20 17.00
CA LEU A 110 -14.87 1.71 18.38
C LEU A 110 -16.25 2.04 18.94
N ASP A 111 -17.16 2.51 18.09
CA ASP A 111 -18.52 2.87 18.48
C ASP A 111 -19.41 1.64 18.67
N GLU A 112 -19.28 0.64 17.80
CA GLU A 112 -20.20 -0.50 17.76
C GLU A 112 -19.58 -1.77 18.37
N GLY A 113 -18.25 -1.87 18.44
CA GLY A 113 -17.52 -3.09 18.80
C GLY A 113 -17.43 -4.10 17.66
N PHE A 114 -16.63 -5.15 17.84
CA PHE A 114 -16.44 -6.21 16.84
C PHE A 114 -17.51 -7.32 16.94
N ASN A 115 -18.57 -7.25 16.14
CA ASN A 115 -19.77 -8.09 16.29
C ASN A 115 -20.54 -8.34 14.98
N GLY A 116 -21.82 -8.71 15.07
CA GLY A 116 -22.76 -8.68 13.96
C GLY A 116 -22.77 -9.91 13.05
N VAL A 117 -21.92 -10.91 13.29
CA VAL A 117 -21.90 -12.17 12.53
C VAL A 117 -22.57 -13.30 13.32
N PRO A 118 -23.69 -13.88 12.84
CA PRO A 118 -24.41 -14.95 13.54
C PRO A 118 -23.53 -16.17 13.85
N GLY A 119 -23.67 -16.71 15.06
CA GLY A 119 -22.92 -17.90 15.51
C GLY A 119 -21.43 -17.65 15.77
N LYS A 120 -20.97 -16.40 15.73
CA LYS A 120 -19.61 -16.00 16.11
C LYS A 120 -19.63 -15.17 17.39
N VAL A 121 -18.48 -15.13 18.07
CA VAL A 121 -18.30 -14.29 19.26
C VAL A 121 -18.48 -12.82 18.85
N ALA A 122 -19.21 -12.07 19.67
CA ALA A 122 -19.45 -10.65 19.50
C ALA A 122 -18.83 -9.89 20.67
N SER A 123 -18.12 -8.80 20.35
CA SER A 123 -17.61 -7.83 21.31
C SER A 123 -18.53 -6.61 21.36
N ARG A 124 -18.75 -6.11 22.58
CA ARG A 124 -19.31 -4.78 22.82
C ARG A 124 -18.29 -3.69 22.43
N PRO A 125 -18.71 -2.42 22.28
CA PRO A 125 -17.78 -1.30 22.08
C PRO A 125 -16.69 -1.32 23.16
N PRO A 126 -15.40 -1.21 22.80
CA PRO A 126 -14.31 -1.19 23.77
C PRO A 126 -14.49 0.00 24.72
N ARG A 127 -14.17 -0.20 26.00
CA ARG A 127 -14.21 0.86 27.03
C ARG A 127 -12.83 1.24 27.52
N HIS A 128 -11.79 0.49 27.16
CA HIS A 128 -10.41 0.73 27.58
C HIS A 128 -9.44 0.67 26.40
N PHE A 129 -8.31 1.36 26.50
CA PHE A 129 -7.30 1.46 25.42
C PHE A 129 -6.80 0.09 24.95
N ARG A 130 -6.53 -0.83 25.90
CA ARG A 130 -6.13 -2.21 25.59
C ARG A 130 -7.23 -3.02 24.91
N GLU A 131 -8.49 -2.79 25.28
CA GLU A 131 -9.64 -3.44 24.62
C GLU A 131 -9.78 -2.94 23.18
N ALA A 132 -9.63 -1.64 22.94
CA ALA A 132 -9.67 -1.05 21.60
C ALA A 132 -8.60 -1.65 20.69
N LEU A 133 -7.33 -1.65 21.12
CA LEU A 133 -6.22 -2.26 20.37
C LEU A 133 -6.42 -3.77 20.14
N GLY A 134 -6.95 -4.49 21.14
CA GLY A 134 -7.25 -5.92 21.02
C GLY A 134 -8.33 -6.20 19.98
N GLN A 135 -9.42 -5.41 19.97
CA GLN A 135 -10.46 -5.52 18.95
C GLN A 135 -9.94 -5.16 17.56
N MET A 136 -9.10 -4.12 17.43
CA MET A 136 -8.45 -3.75 16.16
C MET A 136 -7.57 -4.88 15.60
N ALA A 137 -6.74 -5.51 16.44
CA ALA A 137 -5.89 -6.63 16.01
C ALA A 137 -6.72 -7.82 15.52
N ASN A 138 -7.78 -8.18 16.26
CA ASN A 138 -8.69 -9.25 15.85
C ASN A 138 -9.42 -8.93 14.54
N PHE A 139 -9.89 -7.68 14.40
CA PHE A 139 -10.58 -7.20 13.22
C PHE A 139 -9.69 -7.30 11.98
N LEU A 140 -8.48 -6.74 12.03
CA LEU A 140 -7.53 -6.77 10.91
C LEU A 140 -7.09 -8.19 10.57
N GLY A 141 -6.86 -9.04 11.58
CA GLY A 141 -6.49 -10.43 11.39
C GLY A 141 -7.60 -11.26 10.73
N ILE A 142 -8.87 -11.01 11.06
CA ILE A 142 -10.00 -11.71 10.44
C ILE A 142 -10.27 -11.21 9.03
N LEU A 143 -10.26 -9.91 8.79
CA LEU A 143 -10.56 -9.36 7.47
C LEU A 143 -9.47 -9.60 6.42
N GLN A 144 -8.24 -9.88 6.83
CA GLN A 144 -7.24 -10.47 5.94
C GLN A 144 -7.73 -11.79 5.30
N SER A 145 -8.63 -12.53 5.96
CA SER A 145 -9.17 -13.77 5.39
C SER A 145 -10.27 -13.53 4.35
N GLU A 146 -10.85 -12.32 4.33
CA GLU A 146 -11.95 -11.96 3.42
C GLU A 146 -11.48 -11.06 2.28
N TRP A 147 -10.22 -10.62 2.26
CA TRP A 147 -9.64 -9.71 1.26
C TRP A 147 -8.23 -10.14 0.89
N ALA A 148 -7.80 -9.89 -0.34
CA ALA A 148 -6.48 -10.33 -0.81
C ALA A 148 -5.31 -9.50 -0.25
N GLY A 149 -5.52 -8.19 -0.16
CA GLY A 149 -4.50 -7.18 0.04
C GLY A 149 -4.62 -6.46 1.38
N ALA A 150 -4.09 -5.23 1.42
CA ALA A 150 -3.93 -4.51 2.67
C ALA A 150 -5.25 -4.10 3.33
N GLN A 151 -5.25 -4.17 4.66
CA GLN A 151 -6.33 -3.74 5.55
C GLN A 151 -5.88 -2.50 6.33
N ALA A 152 -6.63 -1.40 6.22
CA ALA A 152 -6.17 -0.10 6.74
C ALA A 152 -7.15 0.55 7.73
N PHE A 153 -6.60 1.20 8.75
CA PHE A 153 -7.32 2.18 9.58
C PHE A 153 -6.72 3.58 9.39
N SER A 154 -7.59 4.59 9.29
CA SER A 154 -7.19 6.01 9.31
C SER A 154 -7.33 6.60 10.71
N SER A 155 -6.61 7.69 11.00
CA SER A 155 -6.72 8.47 12.23
C SER A 155 -6.52 7.64 13.51
N PHE A 156 -5.50 6.78 13.49
CA PHE A 156 -5.23 5.79 14.54
C PHE A 156 -5.00 6.45 15.91
N ASP A 157 -4.15 7.46 15.95
CA ASP A 157 -3.81 8.25 17.12
C ASP A 157 -4.99 9.10 17.60
N THR A 158 -5.65 9.82 16.70
CA THR A 158 -6.82 10.66 17.02
C THR A 158 -7.94 9.84 17.67
N TYR A 159 -8.32 8.71 17.07
CA TYR A 159 -9.43 7.90 17.56
C TYR A 159 -9.13 7.17 18.89
N LEU A 160 -7.85 6.87 19.17
CA LEU A 160 -7.45 6.15 20.37
C LEU A 160 -7.08 7.06 21.55
N ALA A 161 -6.71 8.31 21.31
CA ALA A 161 -6.31 9.27 22.34
C ALA A 161 -7.34 9.46 23.48
N PRO A 162 -8.67 9.51 23.23
CA PRO A 162 -9.67 9.60 24.29
C PRO A 162 -9.63 8.43 25.29
N TYR A 163 -9.25 7.22 24.86
CA TYR A 163 -9.13 6.06 25.75
C TYR A 163 -7.92 6.17 26.67
N VAL A 164 -6.81 6.71 26.18
CA VAL A 164 -5.61 6.98 26.99
C VAL A 164 -5.93 7.99 28.08
N PHE A 165 -6.63 9.07 27.74
CA PHE A 165 -7.09 10.09 28.68
C PHE A 165 -8.02 9.48 29.73
N LYS A 166 -9.07 8.78 29.27
CA LYS A 166 -10.07 8.15 30.14
C LYS A 166 -9.46 7.17 31.13
N ASP A 167 -8.51 6.35 30.67
CA ASP A 167 -7.86 5.33 31.48
C ASP A 167 -6.68 5.89 32.31
N GLN A 168 -6.37 7.19 32.20
CA GLN A 168 -5.29 7.89 32.91
C GLN A 168 -3.94 7.15 32.78
N LEU A 169 -3.63 6.67 31.57
CA LEU A 169 -2.50 5.77 31.37
C LEU A 169 -1.16 6.50 31.47
N SER A 170 -0.20 5.84 32.11
CA SER A 170 1.21 6.23 32.04
C SER A 170 1.77 5.93 30.64
N PHE A 171 2.79 6.69 30.22
CA PHE A 171 3.51 6.41 28.97
C PHE A 171 4.02 4.95 28.90
N GLY A 172 4.49 4.41 30.02
CA GLY A 172 4.92 3.01 30.11
C GLY A 172 3.80 2.00 29.82
N ASP A 173 2.56 2.29 30.22
CA ASP A 173 1.41 1.43 29.93
C ASP A 173 0.92 1.57 28.49
N ILE A 174 0.97 2.78 27.92
CA ILE A 174 0.70 3.04 26.51
C ILE A 174 1.67 2.25 25.65
N LYS A 175 2.98 2.37 25.92
CA LYS A 175 4.04 1.65 25.20
C LYS A 175 3.90 0.13 25.28
N LYS A 176 3.53 -0.42 26.44
CA LYS A 176 3.25 -1.87 26.58
C LYS A 176 2.05 -2.31 25.74
N ALA A 177 0.98 -1.52 25.73
CA ALA A 177 -0.22 -1.84 24.96
C ALA A 177 0.03 -1.75 23.45
N ILE A 178 0.72 -0.70 22.98
CA ILE A 178 1.13 -0.55 21.58
C ILE A 178 2.10 -1.67 21.17
N ARG A 179 3.06 -2.04 22.03
CA ARG A 179 3.92 -3.20 21.77
C ARG A 179 3.10 -4.47 21.56
N SER A 180 2.15 -4.76 22.45
CA SER A 180 1.30 -5.94 22.30
C SER A 180 0.53 -5.91 20.97
N PHE A 181 0.00 -4.75 20.57
CA PHE A 181 -0.68 -4.58 19.29
C PHE A 181 0.24 -4.86 18.09
N VAL A 182 1.44 -4.25 18.06
CA VAL A 182 2.42 -4.45 16.97
C VAL A 182 2.85 -5.91 16.87
N TYR A 183 3.14 -6.57 18.00
CA TYR A 183 3.52 -7.99 17.98
C TYR A 183 2.39 -8.87 17.41
N ASN A 184 1.14 -8.64 17.82
CA ASN A 184 0.00 -9.41 17.31
C ASN A 184 -0.19 -9.27 15.80
N LEU A 185 0.22 -8.15 15.20
CA LEU A 185 0.15 -7.95 13.75
C LEU A 185 1.38 -8.46 12.98
N ASN A 186 2.46 -8.85 13.65
CA ASN A 186 3.66 -9.37 13.00
C ASN A 186 3.90 -10.86 13.22
N VAL A 187 3.21 -11.51 14.17
CA VAL A 187 3.28 -12.95 14.35
C VAL A 187 2.30 -13.64 13.37
N PRO A 188 2.77 -14.41 12.38
CA PRO A 188 1.91 -15.02 11.38
C PRO A 188 1.02 -16.10 12.01
N ALA A 189 -0.27 -16.04 11.69
CA ALA A 189 -1.26 -17.01 12.17
C ALA A 189 -1.40 -18.20 11.19
N ARG A 190 -2.57 -18.85 11.20
CA ARG A 190 -2.89 -20.12 10.51
C ARG A 190 -2.59 -20.15 9.00
N TRP A 191 -2.53 -18.99 8.35
CA TRP A 191 -2.26 -18.84 6.91
C TRP A 191 -0.78 -18.53 6.58
N GLY A 192 0.12 -18.59 7.57
CA GLY A 192 1.57 -18.50 7.31
C GLY A 192 2.07 -17.13 6.83
N GLN A 193 1.22 -16.11 6.90
CA GLN A 193 1.52 -14.72 6.59
C GLN A 193 0.97 -13.83 7.71
N SER A 194 1.70 -12.76 8.02
CA SER A 194 1.21 -11.69 8.88
C SER A 194 0.23 -10.80 8.10
N PRO A 195 -0.80 -10.23 8.76
CA PRO A 195 -1.77 -9.36 8.09
C PRO A 195 -1.09 -8.12 7.51
N PHE A 196 -1.27 -7.94 6.19
CA PHE A 196 -0.84 -6.72 5.53
C PHE A 196 -1.71 -5.57 6.06
N THR A 197 -1.14 -4.78 6.96
CA THR A 197 -1.89 -3.74 7.67
C THR A 197 -1.22 -2.39 7.53
N ASN A 198 -2.04 -1.35 7.44
CA ASN A 198 -1.64 0.04 7.38
C ASN A 198 -2.39 0.84 8.44
N ILE A 199 -1.70 1.80 9.05
CA ILE A 199 -2.33 2.83 9.88
C ILE A 199 -1.94 4.21 9.38
N THR A 200 -2.87 5.16 9.45
CA THR A 200 -2.56 6.59 9.24
C THR A 200 -2.45 7.28 10.59
N LEU A 201 -1.38 8.05 10.77
CA LEU A 201 -1.13 8.89 11.93
C LEU A 201 -1.40 10.34 11.54
N ASP A 202 -2.31 10.99 12.25
CA ASP A 202 -2.66 12.40 12.00
C ASP A 202 -1.63 13.35 12.61
N ILE A 203 -1.04 12.97 13.76
CA ILE A 203 -0.06 13.72 14.58
C ILE A 203 -0.65 14.97 15.24
N THR A 204 -1.35 15.78 14.45
CA THR A 204 -2.15 16.92 14.90
C THR A 204 -3.62 16.59 14.68
N VAL A 205 -4.48 16.95 15.65
CA VAL A 205 -5.93 16.72 15.54
C VAL A 205 -6.44 17.28 14.20
N PRO A 206 -6.98 16.45 13.30
CA PRO A 206 -7.33 16.90 11.97
C PRO A 206 -8.59 17.79 12.01
N PRO A 207 -8.69 18.83 11.16
CA PRO A 207 -9.79 19.80 11.21
C PRO A 207 -11.19 19.20 11.08
N ASP A 208 -11.35 18.10 10.34
CA ASP A 208 -12.62 17.42 10.10
C ASP A 208 -13.07 16.52 11.26
N LEU A 209 -12.18 16.19 12.21
CA LEU A 209 -12.52 15.48 13.45
C LEU A 209 -12.48 16.36 14.68
N ARG A 210 -11.82 17.52 14.64
CA ARG A 210 -11.58 18.42 15.77
C ARG A 210 -12.77 18.59 16.71
N ASP A 211 -13.95 18.89 16.15
CA ASP A 211 -15.16 19.21 16.90
C ASP A 211 -16.08 18.00 17.13
N ASN A 212 -15.73 16.83 16.57
CA ASN A 212 -16.43 15.59 16.81
C ASN A 212 -16.10 15.06 18.21
N PHE A 213 -17.05 14.36 18.83
CA PHE A 213 -16.83 13.73 20.12
C PHE A 213 -16.59 12.22 19.99
N PRO A 214 -15.76 11.63 20.87
CA PRO A 214 -15.54 10.19 20.88
C PRO A 214 -16.80 9.45 21.31
N THR A 215 -17.12 8.36 20.61
CA THR A 215 -18.37 7.61 20.84
C THR A 215 -18.13 6.15 21.21
N ALA A 216 -19.04 5.62 22.00
CA ALA A 216 -19.16 4.19 22.27
C ALA A 216 -20.63 3.85 22.59
N ASP A 217 -21.24 3.06 21.72
CA ASP A 217 -22.68 2.77 21.65
C ASP A 217 -23.51 4.00 21.30
N THR A 218 -23.08 4.78 20.29
CA THR A 218 -23.70 6.05 19.83
C THR A 218 -23.73 7.19 20.85
N LEU A 219 -23.29 6.93 22.08
CA LEU A 219 -23.18 7.87 23.18
C LEU A 219 -21.75 8.39 23.30
N HIS A 220 -21.59 9.54 23.96
CA HIS A 220 -20.27 10.06 24.33
C HIS A 220 -19.47 9.01 25.12
N LEU A 221 -18.19 8.79 24.79
CA LEU A 221 -17.34 7.79 25.46
C LEU A 221 -17.29 7.98 26.98
N PHE A 222 -17.40 9.24 27.42
CA PHE A 222 -17.39 9.65 28.83
C PHE A 222 -18.78 9.71 29.49
N LYS A 223 -19.84 9.26 28.80
CA LYS A 223 -21.20 9.29 29.34
C LYS A 223 -21.27 8.48 30.64
N GLY A 224 -21.77 9.12 31.70
CA GLY A 224 -21.95 8.48 33.01
C GLY A 224 -20.66 8.20 33.78
N ILE A 225 -19.53 8.80 33.38
CA ILE A 225 -18.29 8.76 34.15
C ILE A 225 -18.28 9.91 35.15
N GLU A 226 -18.15 9.59 36.43
CA GLU A 226 -17.98 10.55 37.52
C GLU A 226 -16.56 10.38 38.11
N ASP A 227 -15.61 11.19 37.61
CA ASP A 227 -14.21 11.20 38.07
C ASP A 227 -13.73 12.66 38.19
N GLU A 228 -13.40 13.08 39.41
CA GLU A 228 -12.99 14.46 39.70
C GLU A 228 -11.64 14.83 39.05
N THR A 229 -10.74 13.86 38.89
CA THR A 229 -9.43 14.07 38.25
C THR A 229 -9.63 14.33 36.77
N LEU A 230 -10.40 13.48 36.09
CA LEU A 230 -10.72 13.66 34.67
C LEU A 230 -11.48 14.97 34.44
N LEU A 231 -12.45 15.30 35.30
CA LEU A 231 -13.23 16.53 35.17
C LEU A 231 -12.37 17.79 35.36
N SER A 232 -11.46 17.76 36.34
CA SER A 232 -10.53 18.87 36.58
C SER A 232 -9.62 19.09 35.38
N GLU A 233 -9.13 18.00 34.79
CA GLU A 233 -8.31 18.05 33.60
C GLU A 233 -9.09 18.52 32.36
N ALA A 234 -10.32 18.03 32.16
CA ALA A 234 -11.20 18.47 31.09
C ALA A 234 -11.46 19.98 31.15
N LYS A 235 -11.72 20.51 32.36
CA LYS A 235 -11.86 21.97 32.60
C LYS A 235 -10.60 22.74 32.27
N ARG A 236 -9.42 22.21 32.61
CA ARG A 236 -8.13 22.81 32.24
C ARG A 236 -7.96 22.89 30.72
N ARG A 237 -8.51 21.94 29.98
CA ARG A 237 -8.49 21.88 28.51
C ARG A 237 -9.64 22.65 27.84
N GLY A 238 -10.54 23.26 28.60
CA GLY A 238 -11.61 24.12 28.08
C GLY A 238 -13.00 23.46 27.98
N ALA A 239 -13.17 22.23 28.45
CA ALA A 239 -14.47 21.55 28.49
C ALA A 239 -15.14 21.70 29.89
N ALA A 240 -16.41 22.10 29.95
CA ALA A 240 -17.09 22.35 31.23
C ALA A 240 -17.48 21.05 31.95
N ALA A 241 -17.85 20.02 31.19
CA ALA A 241 -18.09 18.65 31.61
C ALA A 241 -17.29 17.65 30.76
N LEU A 242 -17.17 16.40 31.23
CA LEU A 242 -16.53 15.33 30.45
C LEU A 242 -17.26 15.04 29.13
N GLU A 243 -18.57 15.22 29.10
CA GLU A 243 -19.40 15.04 27.90
C GLU A 243 -19.28 16.21 26.89
N ASP A 244 -18.58 17.29 27.24
CA ASP A 244 -18.29 18.41 26.33
C ASP A 244 -16.96 18.22 25.57
N MET A 245 -16.21 17.15 25.84
CA MET A 245 -14.89 16.94 25.25
C MET A 245 -14.98 16.39 23.83
N SER A 246 -14.55 17.16 22.84
CA SER A 246 -14.26 16.73 21.46
C SER A 246 -12.80 16.34 21.22
N TYR A 247 -12.46 15.83 20.04
CA TYR A 247 -11.11 15.34 19.69
C TYR A 247 -10.00 16.38 19.90
N ILE A 248 -10.28 17.69 19.75
CA ILE A 248 -9.30 18.76 20.01
C ILE A 248 -8.68 18.70 21.41
N HIS A 249 -9.41 18.16 22.39
CA HIS A 249 -8.96 18.12 23.78
C HIS A 249 -7.93 17.02 24.06
N PHE A 250 -7.58 16.16 23.09
CA PHE A 250 -6.75 14.97 23.33
C PHE A 250 -5.39 14.97 22.59
N GLN A 251 -4.93 16.14 22.13
CA GLN A 251 -3.61 16.30 21.51
C GLN A 251 -2.46 15.70 22.36
N PRO A 252 -2.38 15.89 23.70
CA PRO A 252 -1.30 15.30 24.49
C PRO A 252 -1.28 13.77 24.46
N GLU A 253 -2.44 13.13 24.42
CA GLU A 253 -2.54 11.67 24.36
C GLU A 253 -2.23 11.13 22.95
N MET A 254 -2.59 11.87 21.90
CA MET A 254 -2.17 11.53 20.53
C MET A 254 -0.64 11.48 20.42
N GLU A 255 0.05 12.51 20.93
CA GLU A 255 1.51 12.58 20.92
C GLU A 255 2.14 11.38 21.64
N GLN A 256 1.62 11.01 22.81
CA GLN A 256 2.11 9.85 23.57
C GLN A 256 1.92 8.53 22.81
N ILE A 257 0.79 8.35 22.12
CA ILE A 257 0.54 7.16 21.28
C ILE A 257 1.55 7.09 20.14
N VAL A 258 1.77 8.21 19.43
CA VAL A 258 2.69 8.27 18.28
C VAL A 258 4.13 8.01 18.71
N ILE A 259 4.59 8.65 19.80
CA ILE A 259 5.93 8.43 20.35
C ILE A 259 6.09 6.97 20.77
N ALA A 260 5.13 6.40 21.51
CA ALA A 260 5.17 5.02 21.94
C ALA A 260 5.23 4.04 20.75
N TYR A 261 4.49 4.33 19.68
CA TYR A 261 4.50 3.54 18.45
C TYR A 261 5.88 3.59 17.76
N TYR A 262 6.46 4.77 17.56
CA TYR A 262 7.78 4.88 16.92
C TYR A 262 8.91 4.32 17.78
N GLU A 263 8.85 4.43 19.10
CA GLU A 263 9.81 3.75 19.98
C GLU A 263 9.76 2.23 19.81
N VAL A 264 8.54 1.63 19.81
CA VAL A 264 8.37 0.19 19.57
C VAL A 264 8.89 -0.22 18.19
N MET A 265 8.57 0.53 17.14
CA MET A 265 9.03 0.25 15.77
C MET A 265 10.56 0.40 15.62
N THR A 266 11.21 1.25 16.42
CA THR A 266 12.67 1.51 16.39
C THR A 266 13.47 0.47 17.17
N GLU A 267 12.88 -0.05 18.26
CA GLU A 267 13.47 -1.12 19.06
C GLU A 267 13.50 -2.46 18.32
N GLY A 268 12.41 -2.79 17.61
CA GLY A 268 12.25 -4.07 16.93
C GLY A 268 11.86 -5.22 17.85
N ASP A 269 12.01 -6.44 17.36
CA ASP A 269 11.73 -7.67 18.11
C ASP A 269 12.81 -7.97 19.17
N ALA A 270 12.74 -9.15 19.80
CA ALA A 270 13.70 -9.57 20.82
C ALA A 270 15.16 -9.64 20.32
N GLN A 271 15.39 -9.72 19.01
CA GLN A 271 16.70 -9.69 18.36
C GLN A 271 16.99 -8.34 17.69
N GLY A 272 16.11 -7.36 17.83
CA GLY A 272 16.20 -6.06 17.17
C GLY A 272 15.87 -6.10 15.68
N GLN A 273 15.18 -7.15 15.19
CA GLN A 273 14.67 -7.18 13.83
C GLN A 273 13.52 -6.17 13.68
N PRO A 274 13.39 -5.51 12.51
CA PRO A 274 12.35 -4.54 12.29
C PRO A 274 10.96 -5.19 12.26
N PHE A 275 9.96 -4.52 12.82
CA PHE A 275 8.57 -4.84 12.53
C PHE A 275 8.19 -4.36 11.14
N THR A 276 7.35 -5.15 10.47
CA THR A 276 6.86 -4.83 9.12
C THR A 276 5.52 -4.13 9.17
N PHE A 277 4.68 -4.54 10.12
CA PHE A 277 3.29 -4.11 10.23
C PHE A 277 2.97 -3.52 11.62
N PRO A 278 1.88 -2.75 11.75
CA PRO A 278 1.23 -2.06 10.65
C PRO A 278 2.19 -1.03 10.05
N ILE A 279 2.07 -0.76 8.76
CA ILE A 279 2.87 0.27 8.09
C ILE A 279 2.30 1.65 8.43
N PRO A 280 3.09 2.57 9.00
CA PRO A 280 2.62 3.91 9.31
C PRO A 280 2.67 4.83 8.09
N THR A 281 1.57 5.52 7.84
CA THR A 281 1.49 6.65 6.90
C THR A 281 1.34 7.94 7.70
N VAL A 282 2.20 8.91 7.42
CA VAL A 282 2.23 10.21 8.08
C VAL A 282 1.78 11.28 7.08
N ASN A 283 0.72 11.99 7.43
CA ASN A 283 0.25 13.13 6.65
C ASN A 283 1.06 14.37 7.04
N VAL A 284 1.88 14.90 6.12
CA VAL A 284 2.67 16.10 6.38
C VAL A 284 1.95 17.30 5.81
N MET A 285 1.27 18.03 6.70
CA MET A 285 0.49 19.25 6.42
C MET A 285 1.30 20.51 6.74
N GLU A 286 0.79 21.68 6.37
CA GLU A 286 1.47 22.97 6.61
C GLU A 286 1.65 23.28 8.11
N ASP A 287 0.81 22.73 8.97
CA ASP A 287 0.84 22.88 10.43
C ASP A 287 1.66 21.80 11.15
N PHE A 288 2.38 20.94 10.42
CA PHE A 288 3.24 19.92 11.00
C PHE A 288 4.37 20.55 11.85
N ASP A 289 4.41 20.23 13.14
CA ASP A 289 5.46 20.70 14.05
C ASP A 289 6.72 19.84 13.93
N TRP A 290 7.68 20.34 13.16
CA TRP A 290 8.98 19.72 12.89
C TRP A 290 9.89 19.60 14.12
N ASP A 291 9.64 20.36 15.19
CA ASP A 291 10.50 20.39 16.37
C ASP A 291 9.83 19.75 17.61
N SER A 292 8.67 19.12 17.40
CA SER A 292 7.95 18.36 18.42
C SER A 292 8.70 17.10 18.86
N PRO A 293 8.44 16.60 20.09
CA PRO A 293 8.91 15.27 20.52
C PRO A 293 8.43 14.13 19.61
N VAL A 294 7.25 14.28 18.99
CA VAL A 294 6.74 13.35 17.99
C VAL A 294 7.64 13.33 16.75
N ALA A 295 8.00 14.50 16.22
CA ALA A 295 8.90 14.58 15.07
C ALA A 295 10.26 13.94 15.38
N THR A 296 10.81 14.16 16.58
CA THR A 296 12.05 13.50 17.02
C THR A 296 11.93 11.96 16.94
N ALA A 297 10.91 11.37 17.56
CA ALA A 297 10.71 9.91 17.55
C ALA A 297 10.48 9.36 16.13
N LEU A 298 9.68 10.05 15.33
CA LEU A 298 9.39 9.73 13.93
C LEU A 298 10.66 9.72 13.08
N PHE A 299 11.49 10.76 13.16
CA PHE A 299 12.67 10.88 12.31
C PHE A 299 13.85 10.04 12.81
N GLU A 300 13.95 9.74 14.11
CA GLU A 300 14.86 8.72 14.61
C GLU A 300 14.55 7.33 14.03
N ASN A 301 13.26 6.95 14.02
CA ASN A 301 12.82 5.72 13.37
C ASN A 301 13.09 5.76 11.86
N THR A 302 12.74 6.86 11.20
CA THR A 302 12.87 7.00 9.75
C THR A 302 14.33 6.94 9.30
N ALA A 303 15.24 7.57 10.04
CA ALA A 303 16.68 7.52 9.77
C ALA A 303 17.23 6.09 9.90
N LYS A 304 16.81 5.35 10.93
CA LYS A 304 17.36 4.03 11.27
C LYS A 304 16.70 2.89 10.49
N ILE A 305 15.38 2.83 10.49
CA ILE A 305 14.57 1.72 9.96
C ILE A 305 13.82 2.15 8.69
N GLY A 306 13.39 3.41 8.62
CA GLY A 306 12.64 3.92 7.46
C GLY A 306 11.22 3.38 7.39
N SER A 307 10.51 3.22 8.51
CA SER A 307 9.17 2.58 8.56
C SER A 307 8.06 3.40 7.92
N SER A 308 8.16 4.73 7.93
CA SER A 308 7.08 5.63 7.51
C SER A 308 6.98 5.82 6.01
N TYR A 309 5.74 5.93 5.55
CA TYR A 309 5.37 6.65 4.33
C TYR A 309 5.03 8.08 4.68
N PHE A 310 5.57 9.03 3.91
CA PHE A 310 5.20 10.44 4.06
C PHE A 310 4.30 10.84 2.92
N GLN A 311 3.08 11.23 3.25
CA GLN A 311 2.17 11.85 2.31
C GLN A 311 2.42 13.36 2.28
N ASN A 312 2.73 13.88 1.10
CA ASN A 312 3.04 15.28 0.90
C ASN A 312 1.76 16.08 0.70
N PHE A 313 1.38 16.91 1.68
CA PHE A 313 0.31 17.90 1.57
C PHE A 313 0.83 19.34 1.62
N ILE A 314 2.14 19.55 1.44
CA ILE A 314 2.74 20.89 1.36
C ILE A 314 3.08 21.20 -0.10
N GLY A 315 4.12 20.58 -0.66
CA GLY A 315 4.58 20.85 -2.01
C GLY A 315 3.59 20.38 -3.08
N SER A 316 2.81 19.32 -2.82
CA SER A 316 1.79 18.83 -3.75
C SER A 316 0.68 19.84 -4.05
N GLN A 317 0.37 20.73 -3.09
CA GLN A 317 -0.72 21.70 -3.18
C GLN A 317 -0.44 22.87 -4.12
N TYR A 318 0.82 23.04 -4.52
CA TYR A 318 1.25 24.17 -5.33
C TYR A 318 2.02 23.69 -6.57
N ARG A 319 1.95 24.46 -7.65
CA ARG A 319 2.81 24.31 -8.82
C ARG A 319 3.43 25.65 -9.17
N LEU A 320 4.57 25.63 -9.86
CA LEU A 320 5.17 26.85 -10.37
C LEU A 320 4.51 27.23 -11.70
N ASN A 321 4.07 28.48 -11.82
CA ASN A 321 3.58 29.02 -13.08
C ASN A 321 4.75 29.33 -14.03
N ALA A 322 4.45 29.77 -15.26
CA ALA A 322 5.49 30.10 -16.26
C ALA A 322 6.43 31.24 -15.83
N ALA A 323 6.04 32.04 -14.83
CA ALA A 323 6.85 33.10 -14.22
C ALA A 323 7.66 32.62 -13.00
N GLY A 324 7.54 31.34 -12.60
CA GLY A 324 8.23 30.76 -11.46
C GLY A 324 7.55 31.03 -10.10
N GLU A 325 6.30 31.49 -10.09
CA GLU A 325 5.55 31.79 -8.87
C GLU A 325 4.67 30.59 -8.46
N ARG A 326 4.45 30.40 -7.14
CA ARG A 326 3.58 29.34 -6.63
C ARG A 326 2.12 29.68 -6.90
N GLU A 327 1.42 28.82 -7.63
CA GLU A 327 -0.03 28.83 -7.80
C GLU A 327 -0.65 27.53 -7.26
N PRO A 328 -1.91 27.56 -6.77
CA PRO A 328 -2.60 26.35 -6.34
C PRO A 328 -2.64 25.30 -7.44
N ASN A 329 -2.32 24.06 -7.11
CA ASN A 329 -2.34 22.94 -8.03
C ASN A 329 -3.78 22.38 -8.12
N PRO A 330 -4.50 22.55 -9.24
CA PRO A 330 -5.89 22.08 -9.37
C PRO A 330 -6.02 20.56 -9.40
N ASP A 331 -4.91 19.87 -9.69
CA ASP A 331 -4.81 18.41 -9.70
C ASP A 331 -4.44 17.85 -8.32
N ALA A 332 -4.08 18.70 -7.35
CA ALA A 332 -3.73 18.27 -6.01
C ALA A 332 -4.96 17.85 -5.21
N TYR A 333 -4.76 16.81 -4.42
CA TYR A 333 -5.70 16.41 -3.40
C TYR A 333 -5.67 17.38 -2.22
N ALA A 334 -6.81 17.98 -1.87
CA ALA A 334 -6.85 18.82 -0.67
C ALA A 334 -6.58 17.99 0.61
N PRO A 335 -5.95 18.56 1.65
CA PRO A 335 -5.55 17.80 2.85
C PRO A 335 -6.73 17.13 3.60
N HIS A 336 -7.89 17.77 3.61
CA HIS A 336 -9.13 17.25 4.18
C HIS A 336 -9.91 16.33 3.22
N ALA A 337 -9.39 16.15 2.00
CA ALA A 337 -10.04 15.42 0.93
C ALA A 337 -9.42 14.06 0.63
N VAL A 338 -8.39 13.63 1.37
CA VAL A 338 -7.77 12.30 1.21
C VAL A 338 -7.46 11.68 2.56
N ARG A 339 -7.91 10.44 2.74
CA ARG A 339 -7.37 9.52 3.75
C ARG A 339 -6.74 8.34 3.01
N SER A 340 -5.49 8.02 3.33
CA SER A 340 -4.77 6.90 2.72
C SER A 340 -5.40 5.58 3.14
N MET A 341 -6.09 4.90 2.22
CA MET A 341 -6.71 3.59 2.50
C MET A 341 -6.03 2.51 1.66
N CYS A 342 -5.11 1.75 2.26
CA CYS A 342 -4.07 0.90 1.63
C CYS A 342 -2.73 1.64 1.44
N CYS A 343 -1.69 0.96 0.94
CA CYS A 343 -0.29 1.40 1.01
C CYS A 343 0.04 2.74 0.34
N ARG A 344 -0.84 3.27 -0.52
CA ARG A 344 -0.63 4.50 -1.33
C ARG A 344 -1.86 4.95 -2.13
N LEU A 345 -3.02 4.33 -1.91
CA LEU A 345 -4.23 4.65 -2.67
C LEU A 345 -4.75 6.03 -2.25
N GLN A 346 -4.82 6.96 -3.21
CA GLN A 346 -5.36 8.30 -3.07
C GLN A 346 -6.79 8.36 -3.61
N LEU A 347 -7.62 9.15 -2.92
CA LEU A 347 -9.05 9.29 -3.18
C LEU A 347 -9.35 10.69 -3.70
N ASP A 348 -9.95 10.83 -4.89
CA ASP A 348 -10.55 12.12 -5.24
C ASP A 348 -11.96 12.24 -4.64
N LEU A 349 -12.08 12.90 -3.47
CA LEU A 349 -13.39 13.14 -2.87
C LEU A 349 -14.30 14.04 -3.73
N ARG A 350 -13.81 14.78 -4.74
CA ARG A 350 -14.68 15.54 -5.66
C ARG A 350 -15.61 14.60 -6.44
N GLU A 351 -15.12 13.43 -6.80
CA GLU A 351 -15.91 12.39 -7.47
C GLU A 351 -16.88 11.69 -6.51
N LEU A 352 -16.56 11.62 -5.22
CA LEU A 352 -17.47 11.10 -4.18
C LEU A 352 -18.54 12.12 -3.77
N GLN A 353 -18.21 13.42 -3.74
CA GLN A 353 -19.13 14.53 -3.49
C GLN A 353 -20.20 14.65 -4.59
N LYS A 354 -19.83 14.45 -5.86
CA LYS A 354 -20.78 14.40 -7.00
C LYS A 354 -21.87 13.34 -6.83
N ARG A 355 -21.63 12.31 -6.01
CA ARG A 355 -22.56 11.19 -5.77
C ARG A 355 -23.45 11.38 -4.53
N GLY A 356 -23.47 12.58 -3.95
CA GLY A 356 -24.46 12.96 -2.93
C GLY A 356 -24.25 12.37 -1.53
N ASN A 357 -23.09 11.78 -1.23
CA ASN A 357 -22.75 11.42 0.14
C ASN A 357 -22.13 12.62 0.85
N GLY A 358 -22.61 12.91 2.06
CA GLY A 358 -21.92 13.84 2.95
C GLY A 358 -20.45 13.43 3.13
N LEU A 359 -19.57 14.42 3.33
CA LEU A 359 -18.12 14.23 3.52
C LEU A 359 -17.76 13.17 4.58
N PHE A 360 -18.67 12.93 5.52
CA PHE A 360 -18.41 12.11 6.71
C PHE A 360 -18.59 10.61 6.44
N GLY A 361 -17.50 9.86 6.60
CA GLY A 361 -17.49 8.38 6.55
C GLY A 361 -17.26 7.75 5.18
N SER A 362 -17.36 8.52 4.07
CA SER A 362 -17.10 7.97 2.72
C SER A 362 -15.63 7.68 2.46
N ALA A 363 -14.70 8.44 3.06
CA ALA A 363 -13.26 8.22 2.93
C ALA A 363 -12.78 6.95 3.66
N GLU A 364 -13.42 6.59 4.78
CA GLU A 364 -13.01 5.48 5.66
C GLU A 364 -13.45 4.08 5.16
N MET A 365 -14.25 4.00 4.08
CA MET A 365 -14.82 2.76 3.52
C MET A 365 -14.48 2.65 2.03
N THR A 366 -13.20 2.72 1.71
CA THR A 366 -12.69 2.78 0.34
C THR A 366 -11.57 1.77 0.15
N GLY A 367 -11.25 1.47 -1.11
CA GLY A 367 -10.27 0.45 -1.44
C GLY A 367 -10.29 0.21 -2.94
N SER A 368 -9.86 -0.97 -3.36
CA SER A 368 -9.93 -1.38 -4.76
C SER A 368 -10.53 -2.77 -4.88
N ILE A 369 -11.41 -2.95 -5.85
CA ILE A 369 -12.04 -4.24 -6.15
C ILE A 369 -11.05 -5.20 -6.81
N GLY A 370 -10.06 -4.64 -7.52
CA GLY A 370 -9.07 -5.40 -8.26
C GLY A 370 -8.06 -4.49 -8.96
N VAL A 371 -6.89 -5.06 -9.24
CA VAL A 371 -5.83 -4.41 -9.99
C VAL A 371 -5.52 -5.24 -11.23
N VAL A 372 -5.34 -4.57 -12.37
CA VAL A 372 -4.83 -5.16 -13.62
C VAL A 372 -3.66 -4.32 -14.13
N THR A 373 -2.51 -4.96 -14.35
CA THR A 373 -1.30 -4.28 -14.82
C THR A 373 -0.96 -4.66 -16.25
N LEU A 374 -0.69 -3.67 -17.09
CA LEU A 374 -0.25 -3.86 -18.48
C LEU A 374 1.27 -4.12 -18.55
N ASN A 375 1.68 -5.02 -19.43
CA ASN A 375 3.08 -5.30 -19.72
C ASN A 375 3.64 -4.30 -20.75
N MET A 376 4.21 -3.20 -20.27
CA MET A 376 4.64 -2.10 -21.14
C MET A 376 5.90 -2.45 -21.95
N ALA A 377 6.81 -3.25 -21.40
CA ALA A 377 8.03 -3.65 -22.08
C ALA A 377 7.74 -4.43 -23.38
N ARG A 378 6.81 -5.38 -23.31
CA ARG A 378 6.33 -6.13 -24.49
C ARG A 378 5.71 -5.22 -25.53
N LEU A 379 4.91 -4.24 -25.11
CA LEU A 379 4.29 -3.28 -26.01
C LEU A 379 5.35 -2.47 -26.77
N GLY A 380 6.38 -1.99 -26.08
CA GLY A 380 7.51 -1.31 -26.72
C GLY A 380 8.21 -2.19 -27.77
N TYR A 381 8.41 -3.47 -27.48
CA TYR A 381 9.05 -4.42 -28.40
C TYR A 381 8.19 -4.70 -29.63
N ARG A 382 6.92 -5.04 -29.46
CA ARG A 382 6.01 -5.43 -30.54
C ARG A 382 5.75 -4.28 -31.52
N PHE A 383 5.74 -3.04 -31.02
CA PHE A 383 5.39 -1.85 -31.79
C PHE A 383 6.57 -0.91 -32.01
N LYS A 384 7.80 -1.45 -32.10
CA LYS A 384 9.02 -0.68 -32.33
C LYS A 384 8.87 0.35 -33.46
N GLY A 385 9.07 1.63 -33.14
CA GLY A 385 8.91 2.76 -34.06
C GLY A 385 7.47 3.06 -34.53
N ASN A 386 6.47 2.28 -34.14
CA ASN A 386 5.07 2.42 -34.54
C ASN A 386 4.20 2.96 -33.40
N ARG A 387 4.24 4.28 -33.19
CA ARG A 387 3.49 4.94 -32.11
C ARG A 387 1.97 4.76 -32.22
N PRO A 388 1.32 4.91 -33.40
CA PRO A 388 -0.12 4.67 -33.52
C PRO A 388 -0.52 3.24 -33.15
N GLY A 389 0.25 2.24 -33.58
CA GLY A 389 0.00 0.84 -33.21
C GLY A 389 0.18 0.57 -31.73
N LEU A 390 1.20 1.16 -31.10
CA LEU A 390 1.42 1.07 -29.66
C LEU A 390 0.21 1.59 -28.86
N LEU A 391 -0.29 2.78 -29.21
CA LEU A 391 -1.43 3.38 -28.52
C LEU A 391 -2.72 2.56 -28.70
N ALA A 392 -2.97 2.06 -29.91
CA ALA A 392 -4.13 1.21 -30.19
C ALA A 392 -4.10 -0.09 -29.36
N GLU A 393 -2.93 -0.72 -29.21
CA GLU A 393 -2.80 -1.92 -28.37
C GLU A 393 -2.97 -1.61 -26.88
N ILE A 394 -2.44 -0.47 -26.41
CA ILE A 394 -2.65 -0.02 -25.02
C ILE A 394 -4.15 0.13 -24.75
N GLU A 395 -4.89 0.82 -25.62
CA GLU A 395 -6.34 1.00 -25.46
C GLU A 395 -7.08 -0.34 -25.44
N MET A 396 -6.73 -1.26 -26.35
CA MET A 396 -7.31 -2.61 -26.38
C MET A 396 -7.05 -3.40 -25.09
N LEU A 397 -5.82 -3.37 -24.58
CA LEU A 397 -5.50 -4.02 -23.29
C LEU A 397 -6.19 -3.35 -22.12
N MET A 398 -6.37 -2.02 -22.15
CA MET A 398 -7.15 -1.31 -21.15
C MET A 398 -8.64 -1.68 -21.20
N ASP A 399 -9.20 -1.94 -22.38
CA ASP A 399 -10.59 -2.41 -22.53
C ASP A 399 -10.77 -3.81 -21.92
N LEU A 400 -9.80 -4.71 -22.15
CA LEU A 400 -9.78 -6.02 -21.49
C LEU A 400 -9.62 -5.90 -19.97
N ALA A 401 -8.74 -5.01 -19.50
CA ALA A 401 -8.56 -4.73 -18.09
C ALA A 401 -9.88 -4.24 -17.45
N ARG A 402 -10.54 -3.25 -18.08
CA ARG A 402 -11.87 -2.76 -17.67
C ARG A 402 -12.87 -3.92 -17.58
N SER A 403 -12.98 -4.70 -18.65
CA SER A 403 -13.92 -5.84 -18.73
C SER A 403 -13.70 -6.84 -17.58
N SER A 404 -12.44 -7.21 -17.31
CA SER A 404 -12.12 -8.12 -16.21
C SER A 404 -12.43 -7.53 -14.83
N LEU A 405 -12.19 -6.23 -14.62
CA LEU A 405 -12.47 -5.55 -13.35
C LEU A 405 -13.97 -5.44 -13.08
N GLU A 406 -14.78 -5.15 -14.11
CA GLU A 406 -16.23 -5.16 -14.01
C GLU A 406 -16.79 -6.56 -13.74
N THR A 407 -16.26 -7.58 -14.43
CA THR A 407 -16.59 -8.98 -14.17
C THR A 407 -16.27 -9.38 -12.72
N LYS A 408 -15.09 -9.01 -12.22
CA LYS A 408 -14.70 -9.26 -10.82
C LYS A 408 -15.65 -8.57 -9.84
N ARG A 409 -16.05 -7.33 -10.11
CA ARG A 409 -16.99 -6.58 -9.26
C ARG A 409 -18.35 -7.26 -9.17
N ILE A 410 -18.90 -7.72 -10.29
CA ILE A 410 -20.17 -8.46 -10.31
C ILE A 410 -20.06 -9.74 -9.49
N PHE A 411 -18.99 -10.52 -9.72
CA PHE A 411 -18.77 -11.78 -9.02
C PHE A 411 -18.62 -11.58 -7.49
N VAL A 412 -17.80 -10.62 -7.07
CA VAL A 412 -17.58 -10.31 -5.64
C VAL A 412 -18.87 -9.81 -5.00
N GLN A 413 -19.67 -8.99 -5.69
CA GLN A 413 -20.98 -8.57 -5.20
C GLN A 413 -21.93 -9.76 -5.01
N GLU A 414 -21.97 -10.70 -5.95
CA GLU A 414 -22.79 -11.93 -5.80
C GLU A 414 -22.35 -12.74 -4.57
N MET A 415 -21.03 -12.94 -4.39
CA MET A 415 -20.50 -13.66 -3.24
C MET A 415 -20.80 -12.94 -1.91
N TYR A 416 -20.75 -11.61 -1.91
CA TYR A 416 -21.15 -10.78 -0.78
C TYR A 416 -22.62 -11.00 -0.42
N ASP A 417 -23.51 -10.98 -1.41
CA ASP A 417 -24.96 -11.15 -1.21
C ASP A 417 -25.29 -12.55 -0.70
N ARG A 418 -24.56 -13.56 -1.18
CA ARG A 418 -24.63 -14.96 -0.70
C ARG A 418 -24.05 -15.17 0.71
N GLY A 419 -23.35 -14.18 1.25
CA GLY A 419 -22.79 -14.22 2.61
C GLY A 419 -21.40 -14.86 2.72
N LEU A 420 -20.62 -14.90 1.63
CA LEU A 420 -19.24 -15.40 1.65
C LEU A 420 -18.30 -14.53 2.50
N TYR A 421 -18.61 -13.23 2.62
CA TYR A 421 -17.81 -12.24 3.37
C TYR A 421 -18.63 -11.66 4.55
N PRO A 422 -18.92 -12.45 5.58
CA PRO A 422 -19.83 -12.04 6.65
C PRO A 422 -19.37 -10.81 7.44
N TYR A 423 -18.06 -10.66 7.70
CA TYR A 423 -17.55 -9.51 8.44
C TYR A 423 -17.46 -8.27 7.54
N THR A 424 -17.06 -8.44 6.27
CA THR A 424 -17.11 -7.38 5.27
C THR A 424 -18.54 -6.87 5.14
N ARG A 425 -19.55 -7.74 5.06
CA ARG A 425 -20.96 -7.32 5.02
C ARG A 425 -21.40 -6.52 6.23
N ARG A 426 -20.83 -6.80 7.40
CA ARG A 426 -21.13 -6.09 8.65
C ARG A 426 -20.55 -4.68 8.71
N TYR A 427 -19.34 -4.47 8.19
CA TYR A 427 -18.60 -3.21 8.33
C TYR A 427 -18.45 -2.41 7.03
N LEU A 428 -18.76 -3.03 5.89
CA LEU A 428 -18.73 -2.42 4.57
C LEU A 428 -20.06 -2.72 3.85
N PRO A 429 -21.03 -1.80 3.88
CA PRO A 429 -22.38 -2.04 3.36
C PRO A 429 -22.45 -2.08 1.82
N HIS A 430 -21.43 -1.58 1.11
CA HIS A 430 -21.40 -1.53 -0.36
C HIS A 430 -19.97 -1.39 -0.90
N PHE A 431 -19.75 -1.75 -2.16
CA PHE A 431 -18.47 -1.53 -2.88
C PHE A 431 -18.43 -0.26 -3.73
N ARG A 432 -19.40 0.66 -3.59
CA ARG A 432 -19.53 1.86 -4.45
C ARG A 432 -18.31 2.79 -4.43
N ASN A 433 -17.56 2.76 -3.33
CA ASN A 433 -16.36 3.57 -3.11
C ASN A 433 -15.05 2.82 -3.42
N HIS A 434 -15.14 1.60 -3.97
CA HIS A 434 -13.97 0.81 -4.35
C HIS A 434 -13.60 1.06 -5.81
N PHE A 435 -12.34 1.38 -6.07
CA PHE A 435 -11.83 1.61 -7.41
C PHE A 435 -11.67 0.32 -8.21
N SER A 436 -11.75 0.46 -9.52
CA SER A 436 -11.24 -0.48 -10.51
C SER A 436 -9.87 0.03 -10.97
N THR A 437 -8.80 -0.66 -10.61
CA THR A 437 -7.43 -0.13 -10.76
C THR A 437 -6.73 -0.71 -11.98
N ILE A 438 -6.26 0.16 -12.86
CA ILE A 438 -5.39 -0.19 -13.98
C ILE A 438 -4.01 0.38 -13.71
N GLY A 439 -2.97 -0.44 -13.89
CA GLY A 439 -1.60 -0.03 -13.67
C GLY A 439 -0.65 -0.45 -14.79
N VAL A 440 0.61 -0.06 -14.64
CA VAL A 440 1.67 -0.29 -15.63
C VAL A 440 2.91 -0.88 -14.97
N ASN A 441 3.69 -1.65 -15.75
CA ASN A 441 5.02 -2.12 -15.35
C ASN A 441 5.96 -2.16 -16.57
N GLY A 442 7.22 -1.76 -16.38
CA GLY A 442 8.25 -1.81 -17.40
C GLY A 442 8.22 -0.66 -18.41
N MET A 443 7.85 0.57 -18.01
CA MET A 443 7.86 1.70 -18.94
C MET A 443 9.29 2.11 -19.36
N THR A 444 10.29 1.92 -18.50
CA THR A 444 11.71 2.07 -18.88
C THR A 444 12.05 1.17 -20.05
N GLU A 445 11.77 -0.13 -19.92
CA GLU A 445 12.04 -1.10 -20.98
C GLU A 445 11.11 -0.92 -22.18
N MET A 446 9.90 -0.39 -22.01
CA MET A 446 9.04 0.00 -23.13
C MET A 446 9.74 1.03 -24.03
N VAL A 447 10.26 2.12 -23.45
CA VAL A 447 10.94 3.18 -24.21
C VAL A 447 12.18 2.62 -24.90
N ARG A 448 12.99 1.84 -24.18
CA ARG A 448 14.18 1.18 -24.75
C ARG A 448 13.82 0.29 -25.93
N ASN A 449 12.86 -0.63 -25.76
CA ASN A 449 12.45 -1.53 -26.84
C ASN A 449 11.82 -0.79 -28.03
N PHE A 450 10.99 0.22 -27.76
CA PHE A 450 10.30 1.00 -28.80
C PHE A 450 11.26 1.79 -29.68
N THR A 451 12.31 2.34 -29.06
CA THR A 451 13.30 3.21 -29.73
C THR A 451 14.50 2.45 -30.28
N GLY A 452 14.66 1.16 -29.93
CA GLY A 452 15.86 0.39 -30.26
C GLY A 452 17.06 0.77 -29.41
N ASP A 453 16.82 0.99 -28.12
CA ASP A 453 17.79 1.36 -27.08
C ASP A 453 18.46 2.74 -27.27
N ALA A 454 17.77 3.66 -27.96
CA ALA A 454 18.32 4.98 -28.23
C ALA A 454 18.27 5.91 -27.00
N TYR A 455 17.29 5.70 -26.12
CA TYR A 455 17.12 6.40 -24.84
C TYR A 455 16.11 5.64 -23.96
N ASP A 456 16.03 6.03 -22.68
CA ASP A 456 15.07 5.52 -21.70
C ASP A 456 14.47 6.66 -20.86
N VAL A 457 13.88 6.35 -19.70
CA VAL A 457 13.24 7.34 -18.81
C VAL A 457 14.20 8.21 -18.00
N THR A 458 15.51 8.10 -18.23
CA THR A 458 16.53 9.02 -17.71
C THR A 458 16.73 10.23 -18.64
N ASP A 459 16.27 10.12 -19.90
CA ASP A 459 16.31 11.18 -20.89
C ASP A 459 14.97 11.96 -20.91
N PRO A 460 14.98 13.30 -21.04
CA PRO A 460 13.76 14.11 -21.17
C PRO A 460 12.79 13.60 -22.26
N ARG A 461 13.31 13.04 -23.37
CA ARG A 461 12.50 12.45 -24.44
C ARG A 461 11.75 11.20 -23.99
N GLY A 462 12.38 10.35 -23.16
CA GLY A 462 11.73 9.17 -22.61
C GLY A 462 10.70 9.52 -21.53
N ILE A 463 11.01 10.51 -20.69
CA ILE A 463 10.05 11.04 -19.69
C ILE A 463 8.81 11.58 -20.40
N ALA A 464 8.98 12.44 -21.42
CA ALA A 464 7.87 12.99 -22.19
C ALA A 464 7.05 11.88 -22.88
N PHE A 465 7.71 10.87 -23.44
CA PHE A 465 7.04 9.72 -24.07
C PHE A 465 6.15 8.96 -23.07
N CYS A 466 6.65 8.72 -21.85
CA CYS A 466 5.89 8.06 -20.79
C CYS A 466 4.73 8.94 -20.30
N GLN A 467 4.94 10.25 -20.12
CA GLN A 467 3.90 11.18 -19.71
C GLN A 467 2.74 11.22 -20.71
N ASP A 468 3.04 11.27 -22.02
CA ASP A 468 2.03 11.25 -23.08
C ASP A 468 1.17 9.98 -23.00
N ILE A 469 1.79 8.82 -22.81
CA ILE A 469 1.08 7.53 -22.68
C ILE A 469 0.20 7.52 -21.44
N LEU A 470 0.71 7.96 -20.29
CA LEU A 470 -0.06 8.00 -19.05
C LEU A 470 -1.26 8.96 -19.17
N ASP A 471 -1.12 10.08 -19.89
CA ASP A 471 -2.25 10.99 -20.15
C ASP A 471 -3.31 10.36 -21.06
N VAL A 472 -2.92 9.59 -22.08
CA VAL A 472 -3.86 8.79 -22.89
C VAL A 472 -4.60 7.78 -22.02
N MET A 473 -3.88 7.05 -21.16
CA MET A 473 -4.51 6.10 -20.23
C MET A 473 -5.50 6.82 -19.29
N ARG A 474 -5.14 7.96 -18.71
CA ARG A 474 -6.04 8.75 -17.86
C ARG A 474 -7.30 9.20 -18.59
N ALA A 475 -7.17 9.65 -19.84
CA ALA A 475 -8.31 10.03 -20.66
C ALA A 475 -9.26 8.83 -20.87
N ARG A 476 -8.70 7.65 -21.14
CA ARG A 476 -9.46 6.41 -21.29
C ARG A 476 -10.17 5.99 -20.00
N LEU A 477 -9.51 6.11 -18.85
CA LEU A 477 -10.14 5.82 -17.54
C LEU A 477 -11.35 6.72 -17.27
N LYS A 478 -11.31 8.01 -17.65
CA LYS A 478 -12.46 8.91 -17.49
C LYS A 478 -13.68 8.40 -18.27
N ILE A 479 -13.47 7.94 -19.51
CA ILE A 479 -14.53 7.34 -20.33
C ILE A 479 -15.12 6.13 -19.59
N TYR A 480 -14.30 5.24 -19.04
CA TYR A 480 -14.79 4.09 -18.29
C TYR A 480 -15.64 4.49 -17.07
N GLN A 481 -15.22 5.52 -16.32
CA GLN A 481 -16.01 6.01 -15.18
C GLN A 481 -17.38 6.55 -15.61
N GLU A 482 -17.43 7.25 -16.74
CA GLU A 482 -18.68 7.80 -17.29
C GLU A 482 -19.60 6.68 -17.80
N GLU A 483 -19.04 5.68 -18.48
CA GLU A 483 -19.78 4.55 -19.05
C GLU A 483 -20.32 3.59 -17.98
N THR A 484 -19.51 3.21 -17.00
CA THR A 484 -19.89 2.20 -16.00
C THR A 484 -20.48 2.79 -14.72
N GLY A 485 -20.22 4.07 -14.46
CA GLY A 485 -20.55 4.69 -13.17
C GLY A 485 -19.67 4.21 -12.01
N HIS A 486 -18.61 3.43 -12.25
CA HIS A 486 -17.65 3.02 -11.21
C HIS A 486 -16.41 3.93 -11.18
N LEU A 487 -15.70 3.92 -10.06
CA LEU A 487 -14.47 4.69 -9.90
C LEU A 487 -13.30 3.94 -10.55
N TYR A 488 -12.46 4.65 -11.30
CA TYR A 488 -11.26 4.10 -11.93
C TYR A 488 -10.05 4.94 -11.58
N ASN A 489 -8.90 4.30 -11.45
CA ASN A 489 -7.66 5.00 -11.17
C ASN A 489 -6.45 4.36 -11.86
N LEU A 490 -5.42 5.18 -12.06
CA LEU A 490 -4.15 4.77 -12.66
C LEU A 490 -3.11 4.57 -11.56
N GLU A 491 -2.51 3.39 -11.49
CA GLU A 491 -1.57 3.04 -10.43
C GLU A 491 -0.16 2.72 -10.95
N ALA A 492 0.85 3.22 -10.23
CA ALA A 492 2.23 2.81 -10.38
C ALA A 492 2.46 1.45 -9.71
N THR A 493 1.77 0.38 -10.13
CA THR A 493 1.68 -0.94 -9.45
C THR A 493 3.01 -1.40 -8.83
N PRO A 494 3.08 -1.92 -7.57
CA PRO A 494 4.36 -2.30 -6.95
C PRO A 494 4.95 -3.56 -7.62
N ALA A 495 4.07 -4.36 -8.23
CA ALA A 495 4.39 -5.45 -9.15
C ALA A 495 5.43 -6.44 -8.61
N GLU A 496 5.40 -6.77 -7.31
CA GLU A 496 6.47 -7.51 -6.62
C GLU A 496 6.86 -8.80 -7.34
N GLY A 497 5.90 -9.69 -7.61
CA GLY A 497 6.10 -10.89 -8.43
C GLY A 497 5.87 -10.65 -9.92
N THR A 498 5.10 -9.63 -10.29
CA THR A 498 4.72 -9.34 -11.68
C THR A 498 5.90 -8.88 -12.52
N THR A 499 6.85 -8.13 -11.94
CA THR A 499 8.06 -7.66 -12.65
C THR A 499 8.87 -8.83 -13.21
N TYR A 500 9.10 -9.85 -12.38
CA TYR A 500 9.80 -11.08 -12.78
C TYR A 500 8.95 -11.91 -13.74
N ARG A 501 7.65 -12.04 -13.47
CA ARG A 501 6.73 -12.83 -14.31
C ARG A 501 6.72 -12.34 -15.75
N PHE A 502 6.54 -11.04 -15.96
CA PHE A 502 6.53 -10.46 -17.30
C PHE A 502 7.86 -10.70 -18.03
N ALA A 503 8.98 -10.33 -17.40
CA ALA A 503 10.33 -10.56 -17.92
C ALA A 503 10.57 -12.02 -18.33
N LYS A 504 10.23 -12.96 -17.44
CA LYS A 504 10.38 -14.41 -17.65
C LYS A 504 9.51 -14.94 -18.79
N GLU A 505 8.24 -14.55 -18.85
CA GLU A 505 7.36 -15.00 -19.94
C GLU A 505 7.77 -14.39 -21.28
N ASP A 506 8.23 -13.14 -21.28
CA ASP A 506 8.72 -12.46 -22.49
C ASP A 506 10.00 -13.08 -23.04
N ALA A 507 10.93 -13.45 -22.16
CA ALA A 507 12.18 -14.11 -22.55
C ALA A 507 11.95 -15.42 -23.34
N LYS A 508 10.82 -16.11 -23.12
CA LYS A 508 10.48 -17.35 -23.85
C LYS A 508 9.99 -17.11 -25.28
N HIS A 509 9.36 -15.95 -25.51
CA HIS A 509 8.56 -15.72 -26.72
C HIS A 509 9.09 -14.59 -27.61
N TYR A 510 9.90 -13.68 -27.07
CA TYR A 510 10.39 -12.50 -27.77
C TYR A 510 11.92 -12.42 -27.71
N PRO A 511 12.63 -13.16 -28.59
CA PRO A 511 14.09 -13.13 -28.64
C PRO A 511 14.63 -11.71 -28.84
N GLY A 512 15.59 -11.30 -28.01
CA GLY A 512 16.21 -9.98 -28.09
C GLY A 512 15.37 -8.83 -27.52
N ILE A 513 14.27 -9.12 -26.81
CA ILE A 513 13.60 -8.10 -26.00
C ILE A 513 14.54 -7.59 -24.91
N LEU A 514 14.63 -6.27 -24.76
CA LEU A 514 15.43 -5.62 -23.74
C LEU A 514 14.73 -5.71 -22.40
N GLN A 515 15.47 -6.12 -21.37
CA GLN A 515 15.02 -6.28 -19.99
C GLN A 515 16.09 -5.73 -19.04
N ALA A 516 15.74 -5.51 -17.76
CA ALA A 516 16.71 -5.21 -16.71
C ALA A 516 17.18 -6.51 -16.02
N GLY A 517 18.21 -6.39 -15.18
CA GLY A 517 18.84 -7.53 -14.52
C GLY A 517 19.78 -8.33 -15.43
N PHE A 518 20.19 -9.50 -14.93
CA PHE A 518 21.21 -10.35 -15.53
C PHE A 518 20.89 -11.83 -15.31
N ASP A 519 21.38 -12.68 -16.20
CA ASP A 519 21.20 -14.13 -16.17
C ASP A 519 19.74 -14.56 -15.91
N GLU A 520 19.47 -15.32 -14.85
CA GLU A 520 18.13 -15.75 -14.44
C GLU A 520 17.40 -14.73 -13.56
N ASN A 521 18.08 -13.67 -13.13
CA ASN A 521 17.58 -12.60 -12.26
C ASN A 521 17.04 -11.40 -13.06
N ILE A 522 16.43 -11.66 -14.22
CA ILE A 522 15.79 -10.65 -15.09
C ILE A 522 14.53 -10.06 -14.47
N TYR A 523 14.23 -8.79 -14.75
CA TYR A 523 13.00 -8.14 -14.31
C TYR A 523 12.66 -6.93 -15.20
N TYR A 524 11.46 -6.38 -15.02
CA TYR A 524 11.09 -5.07 -15.56
C TYR A 524 11.03 -4.01 -14.46
N THR A 525 11.54 -2.82 -14.79
CA THR A 525 11.59 -1.70 -13.85
C THR A 525 10.18 -1.33 -13.41
N ASN A 526 10.01 -1.06 -12.12
CA ASN A 526 8.67 -0.92 -11.56
C ASN A 526 7.94 0.29 -12.16
N SER A 527 6.73 0.10 -12.69
CA SER A 527 5.90 1.16 -13.27
C SER A 527 6.66 2.05 -14.27
N SER A 528 6.89 3.32 -13.91
CA SER A 528 7.66 4.32 -14.64
C SER A 528 8.85 4.87 -13.83
N GLN A 529 9.35 4.09 -12.87
CA GLN A 529 10.51 4.44 -12.06
C GLN A 529 11.78 4.49 -12.93
N LEU A 530 12.80 5.20 -12.45
CA LEU A 530 14.13 5.17 -13.07
C LEU A 530 14.74 3.75 -13.01
N PRO A 531 15.64 3.41 -13.94
CA PRO A 531 16.50 2.22 -13.78
C PRO A 531 17.17 2.25 -12.41
N VAL A 532 17.17 1.12 -11.70
CA VAL A 532 17.63 1.07 -10.30
C VAL A 532 19.13 1.33 -10.15
N GLY A 533 19.90 1.12 -11.22
CA GLY A 533 21.34 1.39 -11.29
C GLY A 533 21.70 2.76 -11.87
N PHE A 534 20.77 3.72 -11.94
CA PHE A 534 20.98 4.98 -12.65
C PHE A 534 21.85 6.00 -11.88
N THR A 535 21.48 6.35 -10.65
CA THR A 535 22.14 7.41 -9.88
C THR A 535 22.23 7.11 -8.40
N GLU A 536 23.24 7.66 -7.74
CA GLU A 536 23.39 7.68 -6.28
C GLU A 536 22.89 9.01 -5.67
N ASP A 537 22.50 10.01 -6.48
CA ASP A 537 21.96 11.30 -6.02
C ASP A 537 20.43 11.24 -5.89
N PRO A 538 19.87 11.31 -4.67
CA PRO A 538 18.43 11.27 -4.48
C PRO A 538 17.72 12.48 -5.10
N TYR A 539 18.35 13.64 -5.24
CA TYR A 539 17.72 14.84 -5.82
C TYR A 539 17.64 14.76 -7.35
N GLU A 540 18.64 14.19 -8.01
CA GLU A 540 18.56 13.90 -9.45
C GLU A 540 17.38 12.94 -9.72
N ALA A 541 17.24 11.89 -8.90
CA ALA A 541 16.10 11.00 -8.98
C ALA A 541 14.76 11.71 -8.75
N LEU A 542 14.67 12.60 -7.75
CA LEU A 542 13.47 13.39 -7.46
C LEU A 542 13.10 14.32 -8.63
N ASP A 543 14.08 15.04 -9.20
CA ASP A 543 13.88 15.98 -10.31
C ASP A 543 13.32 15.27 -11.56
N LEU A 544 13.86 14.10 -11.89
CA LEU A 544 13.41 13.32 -13.05
C LEU A 544 12.04 12.65 -12.82
N GLN A 545 11.70 12.32 -11.57
CA GLN A 545 10.49 11.56 -11.25
C GLN A 545 9.29 12.42 -10.85
N ASP A 546 9.47 13.66 -10.38
CA ASP A 546 8.40 14.49 -9.82
C ASP A 546 7.18 14.59 -10.75
N ALA A 547 7.41 15.05 -11.98
CA ALA A 547 6.34 15.25 -12.94
C ALA A 547 5.70 13.95 -13.44
N LEU A 548 6.46 12.85 -13.46
CA LEU A 548 6.00 11.56 -13.96
C LEU A 548 5.13 10.85 -12.91
N GLN A 549 5.55 10.86 -11.65
CA GLN A 549 4.80 10.27 -10.55
C GLN A 549 3.49 11.01 -10.29
N CYS A 550 3.43 12.33 -10.54
CA CYS A 550 2.18 13.10 -10.47
C CYS A 550 1.13 12.70 -11.52
N LYS A 551 1.44 11.84 -12.50
CA LYS A 551 0.46 11.34 -13.48
C LYS A 551 -0.45 10.25 -12.90
N TYR A 552 -0.04 9.56 -11.85
CA TYR A 552 -0.84 8.50 -11.25
C TYR A 552 -1.95 9.09 -10.37
N THR A 553 -3.18 8.63 -10.57
CA THR A 553 -4.35 9.08 -9.79
C THR A 553 -4.71 8.11 -8.67
N GLY A 554 -4.27 6.86 -8.77
CA GLY A 554 -4.53 5.82 -7.79
C GLY A 554 -3.48 5.80 -6.70
N GLY A 555 -2.26 5.39 -7.03
CA GLY A 555 -1.20 5.31 -6.05
C GLY A 555 0.18 5.32 -6.66
N THR A 556 1.05 6.14 -6.10
CA THR A 556 2.46 6.26 -6.44
C THR A 556 3.27 6.47 -5.17
N VAL A 557 4.53 6.04 -5.19
CA VAL A 557 5.52 6.35 -4.17
C VAL A 557 6.90 6.38 -4.82
N LEU A 558 7.72 7.35 -4.43
CA LEU A 558 9.14 7.32 -4.72
C LEU A 558 9.91 6.87 -3.47
N HIS A 559 10.55 5.71 -3.59
CA HIS A 559 11.37 5.18 -2.52
C HIS A 559 12.79 5.75 -2.61
N LEU A 560 13.22 6.49 -1.60
CA LEU A 560 14.60 6.92 -1.46
C LEU A 560 15.41 5.78 -0.82
N TYR A 561 15.88 4.84 -1.65
CA TYR A 561 16.68 3.69 -1.25
C TYR A 561 18.09 4.11 -0.83
N MET A 562 18.30 4.32 0.46
CA MET A 562 19.57 4.78 1.03
C MET A 562 20.54 3.61 1.23
N SER A 563 21.84 3.85 1.04
CA SER A 563 22.89 2.83 1.18
C SER A 563 23.07 2.32 2.61
N GLU A 564 22.62 3.09 3.59
CA GLU A 564 22.60 2.75 5.00
C GLU A 564 21.67 3.72 5.76
N ARG A 565 21.67 3.61 7.09
CA ARG A 565 20.97 4.55 7.98
C ARG A 565 21.45 5.98 7.73
N ILE A 566 20.53 6.94 7.71
CA ILE A 566 20.85 8.36 7.69
C ILE A 566 21.61 8.75 8.96
N SER A 567 22.58 9.65 8.84
CA SER A 567 23.50 10.07 9.91
C SER A 567 22.83 10.39 11.25
N SER A 568 21.65 11.00 11.23
CA SER A 568 20.86 11.33 12.41
C SER A 568 19.37 11.50 12.08
N GLY A 569 18.53 11.48 13.11
CA GLY A 569 17.12 11.88 12.99
C GLY A 569 16.99 13.30 12.44
N GLU A 570 17.82 14.24 12.90
CA GLU A 570 17.81 15.63 12.42
C GLU A 570 18.19 15.76 10.94
N ALA A 571 19.19 15.01 10.46
CA ALA A 571 19.54 15.01 9.04
C ALA A 571 18.41 14.42 8.19
N CYS A 572 17.77 13.34 8.66
CA CYS A 572 16.62 12.74 8.00
C CYS A 572 15.42 13.69 7.97
N LYS A 573 15.14 14.39 9.07
CA LYS A 573 14.13 15.44 9.17
C LYS A 573 14.36 16.52 8.12
N ARG A 574 15.57 17.06 8.03
CA ARG A 574 15.92 18.09 7.02
C ARG A 574 15.73 17.58 5.59
N LEU A 575 16.15 16.34 5.30
CA LEU A 575 15.94 15.74 3.99
C LEU A 575 14.46 15.65 3.64
N VAL A 576 13.65 15.03 4.51
CA VAL A 576 12.20 14.84 4.27
C VAL A 576 11.50 16.19 4.14
N ARG A 577 11.76 17.14 5.04
CA ARG A 577 11.20 18.49 4.96
C ARG A 577 11.49 19.14 3.62
N LYS A 578 12.75 19.10 3.18
CA LYS A 578 13.15 19.71 1.93
C LYS A 578 12.49 19.04 0.72
N VAL A 579 12.37 17.71 0.73
CA VAL A 579 11.68 17.01 -0.35
C VAL A 579 10.20 17.40 -0.40
N ILE A 580 9.52 17.38 0.75
CA ILE A 580 8.09 17.69 0.85
C ILE A 580 7.78 19.15 0.48
N GLU A 581 8.65 20.10 0.82
CA GLU A 581 8.44 21.52 0.52
C GLU A 581 8.72 21.88 -0.96
N ASN A 582 9.65 21.17 -1.62
CA ASN A 582 10.13 21.54 -2.97
C ASN A 582 9.56 20.68 -4.10
N TYR A 583 9.06 19.47 -3.82
CA TYR A 583 8.52 18.56 -4.82
C TYR A 583 7.01 18.38 -4.67
N ARG A 584 6.34 18.01 -5.75
CA ARG A 584 4.89 17.76 -5.82
C ARG A 584 4.54 16.30 -5.60
N LEU A 585 5.53 15.41 -5.67
CA LEU A 585 5.43 13.97 -5.41
C LEU A 585 4.45 13.66 -4.28
N PRO A 586 3.42 12.82 -4.53
CA PRO A 586 2.39 12.57 -3.52
C PRO A 586 2.89 11.77 -2.30
N TYR A 587 3.79 10.80 -2.53
CA TYR A 587 4.40 10.03 -1.45
C TYR A 587 5.89 9.82 -1.67
N ILE A 588 6.61 9.85 -0.56
CA ILE A 588 8.00 9.42 -0.47
C ILE A 588 8.21 8.47 0.71
N THR A 589 9.28 7.69 0.64
CA THR A 589 9.84 7.00 1.81
C THR A 589 11.34 7.27 1.87
N ILE A 590 11.90 7.29 3.07
CA ILE A 590 13.34 7.07 3.27
C ILE A 590 13.52 5.59 3.56
N THR A 591 14.40 4.92 2.83
CA THR A 591 14.50 3.46 2.84
C THR A 591 15.95 3.03 2.99
N PRO A 592 16.48 3.04 4.22
CA PRO A 592 17.81 2.50 4.53
C PRO A 592 17.87 1.00 4.25
N VAL A 593 18.94 0.53 3.62
CA VAL A 593 19.36 -0.87 3.73
C VAL A 593 20.16 -1.07 5.01
N PHE A 594 19.93 -2.17 5.71
CA PHE A 594 20.66 -2.51 6.92
C PHE A 594 20.75 -4.02 7.09
N SER A 595 21.61 -4.48 7.98
CA SER A 595 21.78 -5.90 8.25
C SER A 595 21.48 -6.21 9.70
N VAL A 596 20.99 -7.41 10.00
CA VAL A 596 20.73 -7.85 11.37
C VAL A 596 21.51 -9.12 11.66
N CYS A 597 22.32 -9.07 12.70
CA CYS A 597 22.98 -10.23 13.29
C CYS A 597 22.12 -10.78 14.43
N GLU A 598 21.82 -12.08 14.43
CA GLU A 598 21.04 -12.73 15.50
C GLU A 598 21.63 -12.54 16.91
N THR A 599 22.95 -12.30 17.01
CA THR A 599 23.66 -12.14 18.29
C THR A 599 23.91 -10.68 18.65
N HIS A 600 24.22 -9.83 17.66
CA HIS A 600 24.67 -8.45 17.91
C HIS A 600 23.67 -7.38 17.45
N GLY A 601 22.54 -7.80 16.87
CA GLY A 601 21.47 -6.91 16.43
C GLY A 601 21.81 -6.13 15.16
N TYR A 602 21.33 -4.90 15.11
CA TYR A 602 21.38 -4.00 13.96
C TYR A 602 22.81 -3.63 13.53
N LEU A 603 23.05 -3.65 12.22
CA LEU A 603 24.28 -3.23 11.54
C LEU A 603 23.92 -2.26 10.41
N ALA A 604 24.66 -1.15 10.31
CA ALA A 604 24.44 -0.16 9.27
C ALA A 604 24.85 -0.70 7.89
N GLY A 605 23.97 -0.52 6.90
CA GLY A 605 24.21 -0.91 5.52
C GLY A 605 24.15 -2.42 5.28
N GLU A 606 24.47 -2.80 4.05
CA GLU A 606 24.55 -4.20 3.64
C GLU A 606 25.88 -4.82 4.09
N GLN A 607 25.79 -5.81 4.99
CA GLN A 607 26.93 -6.50 5.56
C GLN A 607 26.64 -8.00 5.60
N SER A 608 27.09 -8.76 4.60
CA SER A 608 26.81 -10.21 4.52
C SER A 608 27.24 -11.01 5.75
N HIS A 609 28.24 -10.53 6.50
CA HIS A 609 28.72 -11.14 7.73
C HIS A 609 28.89 -10.11 8.83
N CYS A 610 28.53 -10.48 10.06
CA CYS A 610 28.67 -9.61 11.22
C CYS A 610 30.16 -9.29 11.47
N PRO A 611 30.54 -8.03 11.67
CA PRO A 611 31.94 -7.65 11.91
C PRO A 611 32.49 -8.22 13.23
N THR A 612 31.60 -8.50 14.18
CA THR A 612 31.96 -8.99 15.52
C THR A 612 32.04 -10.52 15.60
N CYS A 613 30.99 -11.27 15.21
CA CYS A 613 30.99 -12.74 15.30
C CYS A 613 31.27 -13.47 13.98
N ARG A 614 31.39 -12.77 12.85
CA ARG A 614 31.60 -13.35 11.51
C ARG A 614 30.51 -14.31 11.03
N LYS A 615 29.37 -14.42 11.73
CA LYS A 615 28.20 -15.17 11.25
C LYS A 615 27.50 -14.39 10.13
N GLU A 616 26.82 -15.12 9.26
CA GLU A 616 25.94 -14.55 8.24
C GLU A 616 24.87 -13.66 8.88
N THR A 617 24.49 -12.59 8.19
CA THR A 617 23.45 -11.66 8.63
C THR A 617 22.24 -11.74 7.72
N LEU A 618 21.12 -11.20 8.20
CA LEU A 618 19.95 -10.93 7.36
C LEU A 618 20.03 -9.49 6.86
N VAL A 619 20.17 -9.31 5.55
CA VAL A 619 20.08 -7.98 4.92
C VAL A 619 18.61 -7.62 4.73
N TRP A 620 18.19 -6.47 5.27
CA TRP A 620 16.83 -5.97 5.26
C TRP A 620 16.73 -4.68 4.44
N THR A 621 15.66 -4.60 3.63
CA THR A 621 15.25 -3.40 2.91
C THR A 621 13.76 -3.51 2.55
N ARG A 622 13.18 -2.48 1.91
CA ARG A 622 11.83 -2.58 1.35
C ARG A 622 11.86 -3.30 0.01
N VAL A 623 11.13 -4.41 -0.11
CA VAL A 623 11.02 -5.11 -1.39
C VAL A 623 10.35 -4.23 -2.44
N MET A 624 9.20 -3.61 -2.12
CA MET A 624 8.43 -2.65 -2.94
C MET A 624 7.47 -1.78 -2.10
N GLY A 625 7.57 -1.88 -0.76
CA GLY A 625 6.70 -1.12 0.12
C GLY A 625 6.67 -1.56 1.58
N TYR A 626 7.21 -2.73 1.91
CA TYR A 626 7.33 -3.19 3.29
C TYR A 626 8.66 -3.91 3.49
N HIS A 627 9.12 -3.96 4.73
CA HIS A 627 10.43 -4.50 5.07
C HIS A 627 10.43 -6.03 5.04
N ARG A 628 11.37 -6.60 4.29
CA ARG A 628 11.66 -8.04 4.28
C ARG A 628 13.15 -8.28 4.12
N PRO A 629 13.67 -9.42 4.59
CA PRO A 629 15.05 -9.77 4.33
C PRO A 629 15.20 -10.14 2.85
N VAL A 630 16.28 -9.69 2.20
CA VAL A 630 16.59 -9.93 0.78
C VAL A 630 16.60 -11.44 0.45
N ALA A 631 16.92 -12.29 1.43
CA ALA A 631 16.84 -13.74 1.29
C ALA A 631 15.44 -14.24 0.87
N SER A 632 14.37 -13.55 1.31
CA SER A 632 12.96 -13.88 1.02
C SER A 632 12.47 -13.35 -0.32
N PHE A 633 13.26 -12.56 -1.04
CA PHE A 633 12.84 -11.96 -2.30
C PHE A 633 12.77 -13.01 -3.42
N ASN A 634 11.86 -12.81 -4.37
CA ASN A 634 11.87 -13.56 -5.64
C ASN A 634 13.12 -13.26 -6.48
N LEU A 635 13.35 -14.05 -7.53
CA LEU A 635 14.55 -13.93 -8.37
C LEU A 635 14.67 -12.55 -9.04
N GLY A 636 13.57 -11.98 -9.54
CA GLY A 636 13.60 -10.65 -10.16
C GLY A 636 13.94 -9.56 -9.14
N LYS A 637 13.35 -9.62 -7.94
CA LYS A 637 13.65 -8.67 -6.85
C LYS A 637 15.08 -8.82 -6.29
N LYS A 638 15.65 -10.02 -6.34
CA LYS A 638 17.09 -10.22 -6.07
C LYS A 638 17.95 -9.59 -7.16
N GLY A 639 17.55 -9.67 -8.43
CA GLY A 639 18.21 -8.95 -9.53
C GLY A 639 18.16 -7.45 -9.35
N GLU A 640 16.96 -6.92 -9.07
CA GLU A 640 16.72 -5.51 -8.81
C GLU A 640 17.55 -4.99 -7.64
N HIS A 641 17.63 -5.73 -6.52
CA HIS A 641 18.45 -5.37 -5.37
C HIS A 641 19.95 -5.33 -5.72
N ARG A 642 20.44 -6.34 -6.46
CA ARG A 642 21.86 -6.44 -6.84
C ARG A 642 22.31 -5.36 -7.83
N GLU A 643 21.42 -4.95 -8.73
CA GLU A 643 21.71 -3.89 -9.72
C GLU A 643 21.60 -2.48 -9.12
N ARG A 644 20.92 -2.34 -7.97
CA ARG A 644 20.60 -1.03 -7.40
C ARG A 644 21.85 -0.25 -6.98
N LEU A 645 21.99 0.95 -7.53
CA LEU A 645 22.81 2.00 -6.95
C LEU A 645 21.99 2.67 -5.85
N HIS A 646 22.44 2.52 -4.61
CA HIS A 646 21.76 3.10 -3.46
C HIS A 646 22.13 4.57 -3.34
N PHE A 647 21.15 5.39 -2.94
CA PHE A 647 21.37 6.80 -2.68
C PHE A 647 22.30 6.99 -1.48
N LYS A 648 23.22 7.94 -1.60
CA LYS A 648 24.15 8.31 -0.52
C LYS A 648 23.80 9.68 0.01
N GLU A 649 23.79 9.82 1.33
CA GLU A 649 23.52 11.10 2.00
C GLU A 649 24.46 12.22 1.51
N GLY A 650 25.72 11.90 1.18
CA GLY A 650 26.70 12.86 0.67
C GLY A 650 26.79 13.03 -0.85
N ALA A 651 26.00 12.31 -1.66
CA ALA A 651 26.10 12.34 -3.13
C ALA A 651 25.52 13.60 -3.79
N THR A 652 24.86 14.45 -3.03
CA THR A 652 24.13 15.62 -3.52
C THR A 652 24.93 16.59 -4.38
N SER A 653 24.36 16.92 -5.54
CA SER A 653 24.66 18.07 -6.38
C SER A 653 24.22 19.43 -5.77
N LEU A 654 23.45 19.44 -4.69
CA LEU A 654 23.05 20.63 -3.92
C LEU A 654 23.82 20.74 -2.59
N PRO A 655 24.25 21.96 -2.16
CA PRO A 655 25.26 22.16 -1.11
C PRO A 655 24.85 21.83 0.35
N LEU A 656 23.77 21.10 0.60
CA LEU A 656 23.12 21.02 1.93
C LEU A 656 23.71 20.01 2.92
N PHE A 657 24.61 19.15 2.47
CA PHE A 657 25.30 18.19 3.34
C PHE A 657 26.74 18.59 3.67
N ARG A 658 27.21 19.76 3.20
CA ARG A 658 28.37 20.37 3.83
C ARG A 658 27.91 20.83 5.22
N CYS A 659 28.35 20.12 6.25
CA CYS A 659 28.34 20.65 7.60
C CYS A 659 28.79 22.11 7.52
N GLU A 660 27.97 23.04 7.99
CA GLU A 660 28.51 24.29 8.51
C GLU A 660 29.46 23.86 9.62
N ALA A 661 30.75 23.83 9.29
CA ALA A 661 31.78 23.62 10.27
C ALA A 661 31.60 24.74 11.31
N ALA A 662 31.39 24.35 12.56
CA ALA A 662 31.29 25.26 13.68
C ALA A 662 32.45 26.26 13.64
N GLU A 663 32.13 27.56 13.58
CA GLU A 663 33.04 28.63 13.97
C GLU A 663 33.23 28.66 15.48
#